data_AF-A0A8T9BX18-F1
#
_entry.id   AF-A0A8T9BX18-F1
#
_cell.length_a   1.000
_cell.length_b   1.000
_cell.length_c   1.000
_cell.angle_alpha   90.00
_cell.angle_beta   90.00
_cell.angle_gamma   90.00
#
_symmetry.space_group_name_H-M   'P 1'
#
loop_
_entity.id
_entity.type
_entity.pdbx_description
1 polymer ?
#
loop_
_entity_poly.entity_id
_entity_poly.type
_entity_poly.pdbx_seq_one_letter_code
_entity_poly.pdbx_strand_id
1 'polypeptide(L)'
;MYYSSFISFLFLLASAQASVLSTTNIATVLAGATSQSSLTIPADAMAAIAKLGTGGATASTLSAADKSAISSCTSTAQANNTASKANLGGGTGSAGNIAFVTNKISTHACESAGQQIALATGGAAASDTDINLLISNVGVLNANTDAAGITRKRDLGFLDSLKEYRALRMARVLPVPIFQHLSIFSLLHSCIKMGQHYKEVAKIALKRREAAIPKELLLPKEVLTNLPRNLTTVPKTSGHFTADELEITESNAEDILAKIKDKLWSSREVAKAFCKAAIVAQQLTNCLTEILIPEALARAQFLDDHLSKTGQVIGPLHGLPISLKDCMITPPHPSSLGMSCYANEATSEETVLVSILAKLGAVFYVKTTVPTAMMMMETINNVWGETNGAYHSGTSPGGSSGGEGVLLAMRGSPLGVGTDIGGSIRIPSTFNGLYGLKPTFGRFPVYGTKSGITGQDFIFSNNGPMSRSIETLKLYCNAVLSEEVSPWTLDPKCLAVPWRGDTIKPKGRKLRFGIITDNDGEWSVHPPINRGLAIAKKALEAAGHEVFDWKPTDHPEMTQEMNASFHTLGGAAILSLTEQHEEPVFGSMKAYEDTYKKGEHGSLGPTQLREMITRRNAFQKAYLDRWNATAKDGQLMDGIIMPASPWTAPRLGFTQKVFCVNFTGVWNVLGKYNG
;
A
#
# COMPACT_ATOMS: atom_id res chain seq x y z
N MET A 1 -50.17 16.52 16.12
CA MET A 1 -51.10 16.29 14.99
C MET A 1 -50.39 16.22 13.62
N TYR A 2 -49.16 15.70 13.56
CA TYR A 2 -48.44 15.38 12.33
C TYR A 2 -47.53 14.18 12.60
N TYR A 3 -48.11 12.98 12.64
CA TYR A 3 -47.35 11.71 12.64
C TYR A 3 -48.13 10.54 12.01
N SER A 4 -49.29 10.81 11.41
CA SER A 4 -50.16 9.77 10.81
C SER A 4 -50.24 9.83 9.28
N SER A 5 -49.54 10.76 8.63
CA SER A 5 -49.63 10.98 7.16
C SER A 5 -48.41 10.48 6.38
N PHE A 6 -47.36 9.97 7.06
CA PHE A 6 -46.16 9.44 6.40
C PHE A 6 -46.22 7.91 6.20
N ILE A 7 -47.00 7.20 7.03
CA ILE A 7 -47.17 5.74 6.94
C ILE A 7 -48.16 5.37 5.81
N SER A 8 -49.13 6.22 5.51
CA SER A 8 -50.06 6.01 4.38
C SER A 8 -49.42 6.26 3.01
N PHE A 9 -48.34 7.04 2.93
CA PHE A 9 -47.60 7.29 1.68
C PHE A 9 -46.64 6.14 1.32
N LEU A 10 -46.08 5.46 2.34
CA LEU A 10 -45.24 4.26 2.18
C LEU A 10 -46.05 3.00 1.84
N PHE A 11 -47.31 2.90 2.27
CA PHE A 11 -48.21 1.80 1.86
C PHE A 11 -48.77 1.98 0.43
N LEU A 12 -48.92 3.22 -0.06
CA LEU A 12 -49.35 3.49 -1.44
C LEU A 12 -48.23 3.24 -2.48
N LEU A 13 -46.96 3.46 -2.13
CA LEU A 13 -45.82 3.12 -2.99
C LEU A 13 -45.50 1.61 -3.02
N ALA A 14 -45.84 0.88 -1.96
CA ALA A 14 -45.73 -0.58 -1.91
C ALA A 14 -46.89 -1.32 -2.62
N SER A 15 -47.98 -0.62 -2.95
CA SER A 15 -49.14 -1.17 -3.67
C SER A 15 -49.29 -0.66 -5.12
N ALA A 16 -48.46 0.30 -5.54
CA ALA A 16 -48.43 0.83 -6.91
C ALA A 16 -47.27 0.32 -7.79
N GLN A 17 -46.41 -0.58 -7.28
CA GLN A 17 -45.42 -1.33 -8.09
C GLN A 17 -45.72 -2.84 -8.17
N ALA A 18 -46.94 -3.23 -7.78
CA ALA A 18 -47.45 -4.59 -7.93
C ALA A 18 -48.55 -4.67 -9.00
N SER A 19 -48.48 -3.91 -10.10
CA SER A 19 -49.40 -4.08 -11.23
C SER A 19 -49.03 -3.36 -12.53
N VAL A 20 -47.75 -3.12 -12.87
CA VAL A 20 -47.34 -2.82 -14.27
C VAL A 20 -45.89 -3.29 -14.48
N LEU A 21 -45.74 -4.58 -14.79
CA LEU A 21 -44.67 -5.16 -15.60
C LEU A 21 -45.08 -6.62 -15.87
N SER A 22 -46.05 -6.75 -16.77
CA SER A 22 -46.45 -8.02 -17.37
C SER A 22 -45.25 -8.68 -18.06
N THR A 23 -44.75 -9.76 -17.49
CA THR A 23 -44.54 -11.10 -18.08
C THR A 23 -44.27 -11.33 -19.58
N THR A 24 -43.86 -10.34 -20.39
CA THR A 24 -43.73 -10.58 -21.85
C THR A 24 -42.42 -10.16 -22.51
N ASN A 25 -41.35 -9.80 -21.79
CA ASN A 25 -40.06 -9.52 -22.46
C ASN A 25 -38.78 -10.04 -21.78
N ILE A 26 -38.88 -10.76 -20.65
CA ILE A 26 -37.72 -11.45 -20.05
C ILE A 26 -37.75 -12.95 -20.33
N ALA A 27 -38.94 -13.53 -20.50
CA ALA A 27 -39.10 -14.94 -20.89
C ALA A 27 -38.61 -15.22 -22.32
N THR A 28 -38.73 -14.27 -23.26
CA THR A 28 -38.28 -14.46 -24.66
C THR A 28 -36.77 -14.40 -24.81
N VAL A 29 -36.08 -13.60 -23.98
CA VAL A 29 -34.61 -13.52 -23.96
C VAL A 29 -34.00 -14.74 -23.26
N LEU A 30 -34.67 -15.31 -22.25
CA LEU A 30 -34.26 -16.56 -21.58
C LEU A 30 -34.70 -17.84 -22.32
N ALA A 31 -35.79 -17.81 -23.10
CA ALA A 31 -36.22 -18.94 -23.93
C ALA A 31 -35.39 -19.08 -25.22
N GLY A 32 -34.78 -17.99 -25.70
CA GLY A 32 -33.84 -18.02 -26.83
C GLY A 32 -32.46 -18.59 -26.49
N ALA A 33 -32.12 -18.74 -25.20
CA ALA A 33 -30.85 -19.28 -24.73
C ALA A 33 -30.95 -20.74 -24.20
N THR A 34 -32.15 -21.30 -24.13
CA THR A 34 -32.41 -22.63 -23.52
C THR A 34 -32.68 -23.75 -24.53
N SER A 35 -32.52 -23.52 -25.83
CA SER A 35 -32.75 -24.56 -26.85
C SER A 35 -31.50 -25.26 -27.39
N GLN A 36 -30.30 -25.02 -26.85
CA GLN A 36 -29.14 -25.91 -27.11
C GLN A 36 -28.27 -26.14 -25.85
N SER A 37 -28.32 -27.38 -25.38
CA SER A 37 -27.53 -28.02 -24.31
C SER A 37 -27.87 -27.65 -22.85
N SER A 38 -28.93 -28.28 -22.34
CA SER A 38 -29.13 -28.55 -20.92
C SER A 38 -27.97 -29.40 -20.35
N LEU A 39 -27.08 -28.80 -19.55
CA LEU A 39 -26.18 -29.55 -18.69
C LEU A 39 -26.74 -29.58 -17.27
N THR A 40 -27.23 -30.74 -16.86
CA THR A 40 -27.58 -31.03 -15.48
C THR A 40 -26.66 -32.15 -15.05
N ILE A 41 -25.76 -31.90 -14.09
CA ILE A 41 -25.12 -33.02 -13.37
C ILE A 41 -26.26 -33.77 -12.68
N PRO A 42 -26.44 -35.07 -12.94
CA PRO A 42 -27.42 -35.89 -12.25
C PRO A 42 -27.36 -35.65 -10.73
N ALA A 43 -28.52 -35.39 -10.12
CA ALA A 43 -28.59 -34.95 -8.72
C ALA A 43 -28.00 -35.98 -7.74
N ASP A 44 -28.02 -37.26 -8.11
CA ASP A 44 -27.39 -38.37 -7.40
C ASP A 44 -25.86 -38.27 -7.42
N ALA A 45 -25.25 -37.85 -8.53
CA ALA A 45 -23.81 -37.62 -8.60
C ALA A 45 -23.36 -36.38 -7.80
N MET A 46 -24.14 -35.30 -7.82
CA MET A 46 -23.89 -34.13 -6.97
C MET A 46 -23.97 -34.48 -5.48
N ALA A 47 -24.98 -35.27 -5.09
CA ALA A 47 -25.10 -35.76 -3.72
C ALA A 47 -23.94 -36.68 -3.32
N ALA A 48 -23.45 -37.51 -4.25
CA ALA A 48 -22.29 -38.37 -4.02
C ALA A 48 -20.98 -37.58 -3.87
N ILE A 49 -20.76 -36.53 -4.66
CA ILE A 49 -19.57 -35.65 -4.58
C ILE A 49 -19.59 -34.84 -3.28
N ALA A 50 -20.76 -34.34 -2.87
CA ALA A 50 -20.90 -33.59 -1.63
C ALA A 50 -20.48 -34.40 -0.38
N LYS A 51 -20.62 -35.74 -0.41
CA LYS A 51 -20.15 -36.60 0.67
C LYS A 51 -18.63 -36.57 0.84
N LEU A 52 -17.85 -36.32 -0.21
CA LEU A 52 -16.39 -36.20 -0.13
C LEU A 52 -15.92 -34.87 0.50
N GLY A 53 -16.80 -33.85 0.54
CA GLY A 53 -16.48 -32.52 1.06
C GLY A 53 -16.70 -32.35 2.57
N THR A 54 -17.31 -33.31 3.26
CA THR A 54 -17.51 -33.26 4.72
C THR A 54 -16.34 -33.98 5.40
N GLY A 55 -15.56 -33.23 6.19
CA GLY A 55 -14.23 -33.62 6.69
C GLY A 55 -14.17 -34.93 7.49
N GLY A 56 -14.13 -36.05 6.77
CA GLY A 56 -14.07 -37.41 7.31
C GLY A 56 -14.38 -38.52 6.30
N ALA A 57 -14.98 -38.22 5.14
CA ALA A 57 -15.23 -39.22 4.09
C ALA A 57 -14.04 -39.36 3.12
N THR A 58 -13.74 -40.59 2.68
CA THR A 58 -12.77 -40.89 1.63
C THR A 58 -13.42 -41.73 0.52
N ALA A 59 -12.74 -41.93 -0.61
CA ALA A 59 -13.28 -42.77 -1.70
C ALA A 59 -13.63 -44.20 -1.26
N SER A 60 -13.02 -44.71 -0.18
CA SER A 60 -13.33 -46.03 0.40
C SER A 60 -14.68 -46.06 1.14
N THR A 61 -15.18 -44.89 1.59
CA THR A 61 -16.43 -44.76 2.35
C THR A 61 -17.67 -44.53 1.47
N LEU A 62 -17.50 -44.38 0.15
CA LEU A 62 -18.59 -44.25 -0.81
C LEU A 62 -19.21 -45.60 -1.16
N SER A 63 -20.54 -45.63 -1.30
CA SER A 63 -21.26 -46.83 -1.74
C SER A 63 -20.97 -47.18 -3.22
N ALA A 64 -21.25 -48.41 -3.63
CA ALA A 64 -21.11 -48.81 -5.05
C ALA A 64 -22.00 -47.97 -5.98
N ALA A 65 -23.19 -47.56 -5.51
CA ALA A 65 -24.09 -46.68 -6.24
C ALA A 65 -23.52 -45.25 -6.39
N ASP A 66 -22.93 -44.70 -5.33
CA ASP A 66 -22.26 -43.39 -5.37
C ASP A 66 -21.07 -43.40 -6.37
N LYS A 67 -20.28 -44.47 -6.36
CA LYS A 67 -19.15 -44.65 -7.29
C LYS A 67 -19.62 -44.77 -8.75
N SER A 68 -20.71 -45.49 -8.99
CA SER A 68 -21.30 -45.64 -10.32
C SER A 68 -21.89 -44.32 -10.85
N ALA A 69 -22.53 -43.53 -9.99
CA ALA A 69 -23.12 -42.23 -10.35
C ALA A 69 -22.04 -41.18 -10.70
N ILE A 70 -20.90 -41.20 -9.99
CA ILE A 70 -19.76 -40.33 -10.30
C ILE A 70 -19.11 -40.73 -11.64
N SER A 71 -18.91 -42.02 -11.88
CA SER A 71 -18.28 -42.53 -13.11
C SER A 71 -19.10 -42.28 -14.39
N SER A 72 -20.44 -42.38 -14.30
CA SER A 72 -21.34 -42.07 -15.42
C SER A 72 -21.35 -40.58 -15.78
N CYS A 73 -21.11 -39.69 -14.81
CA CYS A 73 -20.96 -38.26 -15.04
C CYS A 73 -19.69 -37.90 -15.80
N THR A 74 -18.57 -38.57 -15.53
CA THR A 74 -17.28 -38.30 -16.20
C THR A 74 -17.38 -38.56 -17.71
N SER A 75 -18.06 -39.65 -18.10
CA SER A 75 -18.25 -40.02 -19.52
C SER A 75 -19.18 -39.06 -20.27
N THR A 76 -20.24 -38.60 -19.60
CA THR A 76 -21.22 -37.66 -20.16
C THR A 76 -20.63 -36.25 -20.32
N ALA A 77 -19.80 -35.82 -19.37
CA ALA A 77 -19.16 -34.51 -19.38
C ALA A 77 -18.09 -34.35 -20.49
N GLN A 78 -17.33 -35.41 -20.79
CA GLN A 78 -16.33 -35.41 -21.88
C GLN A 78 -16.95 -35.33 -23.28
N ALA A 79 -18.09 -36.00 -23.51
CA ALA A 79 -18.84 -35.91 -24.76
C ALA A 79 -19.36 -34.48 -25.01
N ASN A 80 -19.81 -33.79 -23.96
CA ASN A 80 -20.38 -32.45 -24.04
C ASN A 80 -19.32 -31.36 -24.31
N ASN A 81 -18.13 -31.44 -23.73
CA ASN A 81 -17.04 -30.49 -24.04
C ASN A 81 -16.59 -30.57 -25.49
N THR A 82 -16.61 -31.76 -26.09
CA THR A 82 -16.27 -31.97 -27.50
C THR A 82 -17.31 -31.32 -28.41
N ALA A 83 -18.60 -31.42 -28.07
CA ALA A 83 -19.70 -30.77 -28.79
C ALA A 83 -19.69 -29.23 -28.63
N SER A 84 -19.46 -28.70 -27.42
CA SER A 84 -19.39 -27.25 -27.18
C SER A 84 -18.18 -26.61 -27.89
N LYS A 85 -17.06 -27.33 -28.03
CA LYS A 85 -15.88 -26.85 -28.76
C LYS A 85 -16.11 -26.79 -30.27
N ALA A 86 -16.94 -27.67 -30.83
CA ALA A 86 -17.31 -27.65 -32.24
C ALA A 86 -18.24 -26.46 -32.60
N ASN A 87 -19.12 -26.04 -31.68
CA ASN A 87 -20.01 -24.89 -31.87
C ASN A 87 -19.33 -23.50 -31.76
N LEU A 88 -18.13 -23.42 -31.17
CA LEU A 88 -17.37 -22.16 -31.09
C LEU A 88 -16.72 -21.74 -32.43
N GLY A 89 -16.73 -22.62 -33.45
CA GLY A 89 -16.21 -22.31 -34.78
C GLY A 89 -17.12 -21.45 -35.67
N GLY A 90 -18.35 -21.14 -35.24
CA GLY A 90 -19.37 -20.49 -36.09
C GLY A 90 -20.01 -19.20 -35.57
N GLY A 91 -19.69 -18.70 -34.38
CA GLY A 91 -20.29 -17.44 -33.89
C GLY A 91 -19.75 -16.96 -32.54
N THR A 92 -19.19 -15.75 -32.53
CA THR A 92 -18.54 -15.09 -31.37
C THR A 92 -19.56 -14.36 -30.49
N GLY A 93 -20.30 -15.10 -29.66
CA GLY A 93 -21.20 -14.53 -28.63
C GLY A 93 -20.76 -14.87 -27.20
N SER A 94 -20.88 -13.91 -26.28
CA SER A 94 -20.53 -14.06 -24.85
C SER A 94 -21.22 -15.25 -24.17
N ALA A 95 -22.44 -15.60 -24.61
CA ALA A 95 -23.19 -16.74 -24.10
C ALA A 95 -22.53 -18.10 -24.40
N GLY A 96 -21.92 -18.26 -25.58
CA GLY A 96 -21.21 -19.50 -25.96
C GLY A 96 -19.94 -19.72 -25.15
N ASN A 97 -19.24 -18.63 -24.82
CA ASN A 97 -18.05 -18.68 -23.96
C ASN A 97 -18.41 -19.03 -22.51
N ILE A 98 -19.53 -18.52 -21.98
CA ILE A 98 -20.00 -18.84 -20.62
C ILE A 98 -20.45 -20.31 -20.52
N ALA A 99 -21.15 -20.83 -21.54
CA ALA A 99 -21.52 -22.24 -21.58
C ALA A 99 -20.30 -23.16 -21.64
N PHE A 100 -19.30 -22.81 -22.45
CA PHE A 100 -18.04 -23.56 -22.54
C PHE A 100 -17.26 -23.57 -21.22
N VAL A 101 -17.16 -22.43 -20.53
CA VAL A 101 -16.47 -22.34 -19.23
C VAL A 101 -17.20 -23.16 -18.16
N THR A 102 -18.53 -23.06 -18.09
CA THR A 102 -19.34 -23.82 -17.12
C THR A 102 -19.23 -25.34 -17.33
N ASN A 103 -19.24 -25.79 -18.59
CA ASN A 103 -19.05 -27.20 -18.94
C ASN A 103 -17.66 -27.70 -18.58
N LYS A 104 -16.62 -26.88 -18.80
CA LYS A 104 -15.24 -27.20 -18.46
C LYS A 104 -15.03 -27.35 -16.94
N ILE A 105 -15.62 -26.46 -16.14
CA ILE A 105 -15.57 -26.52 -14.66
C ILE A 105 -16.27 -27.79 -14.15
N SER A 106 -17.46 -28.08 -14.67
CA SER A 106 -18.25 -29.27 -14.29
C SER A 106 -17.54 -30.57 -14.64
N THR A 107 -16.88 -30.61 -15.81
CA THR A 107 -16.09 -31.77 -16.25
C THR A 107 -14.88 -31.99 -15.35
N HIS A 108 -14.18 -30.91 -14.97
CA HIS A 108 -13.00 -30.99 -14.12
C HIS A 108 -13.33 -31.52 -12.71
N ALA A 109 -14.48 -31.16 -12.15
CA ALA A 109 -14.95 -31.68 -10.86
C ALA A 109 -15.24 -33.19 -10.92
N CYS A 110 -15.92 -33.67 -11.96
CA CYS A 110 -16.21 -35.10 -12.16
C CYS A 110 -14.96 -35.92 -12.49
N GLU A 111 -14.01 -35.37 -13.25
CA GLU A 111 -12.72 -36.02 -13.56
C GLU A 111 -11.84 -36.14 -12.32
N SER A 112 -11.77 -35.08 -11.50
CA SER A 112 -10.99 -35.09 -10.25
C SER A 112 -11.56 -36.09 -9.25
N ALA A 113 -12.89 -36.16 -9.11
CA ALA A 113 -13.56 -37.17 -8.27
C ALA A 113 -13.37 -38.60 -8.82
N GLY A 114 -13.43 -38.78 -10.14
CA GLY A 114 -13.14 -40.07 -10.79
C GLY A 114 -11.70 -40.53 -10.59
N GLN A 115 -10.73 -39.63 -10.67
CA GLN A 115 -9.31 -39.90 -10.39
C GLN A 115 -9.08 -40.30 -8.92
N GLN A 116 -9.76 -39.65 -7.96
CA GLN A 116 -9.72 -40.07 -6.56
C GLN A 116 -10.27 -41.49 -6.34
N ILE A 117 -11.33 -41.88 -7.07
CA ILE A 117 -11.89 -43.24 -7.00
C ILE A 117 -10.92 -44.26 -7.62
N ALA A 118 -10.32 -43.96 -8.76
CA ALA A 118 -9.38 -44.84 -9.46
C ALA A 118 -8.07 -45.08 -8.67
N LEU A 119 -7.55 -44.04 -8.00
CA LEU A 119 -6.39 -44.16 -7.11
C LEU A 119 -6.69 -45.06 -5.89
N ALA A 120 -7.93 -45.04 -5.39
CA ALA A 120 -8.35 -45.86 -4.25
C ALA A 120 -8.60 -47.34 -4.61
N THR A 121 -8.90 -47.67 -5.87
CA THR A 121 -9.14 -49.06 -6.33
C THR A 121 -7.92 -49.73 -6.97
N GLY A 122 -6.89 -48.95 -7.36
CA GLY A 122 -5.71 -49.43 -8.10
C GLY A 122 -4.53 -49.95 -7.25
N GLY A 123 -4.64 -50.01 -5.92
CA GLY A 123 -3.62 -50.64 -5.06
C GLY A 123 -2.27 -49.92 -4.93
N ALA A 124 -2.11 -48.72 -5.49
CA ALA A 124 -0.92 -47.90 -5.29
C ALA A 124 -1.19 -46.84 -4.21
N ALA A 125 -0.44 -46.89 -3.10
CA ALA A 125 -0.56 -45.94 -2.01
C ALA A 125 -0.15 -44.52 -2.45
N ALA A 126 -1.13 -43.66 -2.70
CA ALA A 126 -0.91 -42.22 -2.84
C ALA A 126 -0.64 -41.63 -1.45
N SER A 127 0.36 -40.75 -1.34
CA SER A 127 0.72 -40.12 -0.07
C SER A 127 -0.39 -39.15 0.36
N ASP A 128 -0.63 -38.99 1.67
CA ASP A 128 -1.62 -38.03 2.23
C ASP A 128 -1.39 -36.58 1.76
N THR A 129 -0.22 -36.27 1.19
CA THR A 129 0.13 -34.95 0.69
C THR A 129 -0.47 -34.70 -0.71
N ASP A 130 -0.58 -35.73 -1.55
CA ASP A 130 -1.13 -35.62 -2.91
C ASP A 130 -2.66 -35.48 -2.89
N ILE A 131 -3.32 -36.10 -1.91
CA ILE A 131 -4.78 -36.03 -1.72
C ILE A 131 -5.20 -34.65 -1.18
N ASN A 132 -4.41 -34.06 -0.28
CA ASN A 132 -4.71 -32.73 0.29
C ASN A 132 -4.54 -31.58 -0.72
N LEU A 133 -3.63 -31.71 -1.70
CA LEU A 133 -3.45 -30.73 -2.78
C LEU A 133 -4.60 -30.74 -3.80
N LEU A 134 -5.24 -31.90 -4.01
CA LEU A 134 -6.45 -32.00 -4.84
C LEU A 134 -7.70 -31.44 -4.12
N ILE A 135 -7.79 -31.61 -2.80
CA ILE A 135 -8.92 -31.10 -1.99
C ILE A 135 -8.90 -29.57 -1.87
N SER A 136 -7.73 -28.92 -1.85
CA SER A 136 -7.68 -27.44 -1.80
C SER A 136 -8.27 -26.80 -3.06
N ASN A 137 -8.14 -27.43 -4.23
CA ASN A 137 -8.65 -26.87 -5.48
C ASN A 137 -10.17 -27.02 -5.65
N VAL A 138 -10.79 -28.03 -5.03
CA VAL A 138 -12.26 -28.17 -4.99
C VAL A 138 -12.87 -27.28 -3.90
N GLY A 139 -12.20 -27.13 -2.75
CA GLY A 139 -12.64 -26.25 -1.67
C GLY A 139 -12.63 -24.75 -2.02
N VAL A 140 -11.77 -24.33 -2.96
CA VAL A 140 -11.68 -22.94 -3.44
C VAL A 140 -12.85 -22.56 -4.38
N LEU A 141 -13.53 -23.53 -5.01
CA LEU A 141 -14.64 -23.24 -5.93
C LEU A 141 -16.02 -23.15 -5.26
N ASN A 142 -16.14 -23.59 -4.00
CA ASN A 142 -17.39 -23.53 -3.24
C ASN A 142 -17.42 -22.44 -2.14
N ALA A 143 -16.34 -21.66 -2.00
CA ALA A 143 -16.24 -20.58 -1.02
C ALA A 143 -16.73 -19.24 -1.60
N ASN A 144 -18.01 -19.18 -1.95
CA ASN A 144 -18.76 -17.93 -2.11
C ASN A 144 -20.06 -17.96 -1.27
N THR A 145 -19.95 -18.56 -0.08
CA THR A 145 -20.92 -18.45 1.01
C THR A 145 -20.16 -18.39 2.35
N ASP A 146 -20.10 -17.17 2.88
CA ASP A 146 -19.74 -16.66 4.21
C ASP A 146 -18.97 -17.53 5.25
N ALA A 147 -17.91 -16.90 5.77
CA ALA A 147 -16.92 -17.42 6.70
C ALA A 147 -17.33 -17.39 8.18
N ALA A 148 -16.79 -18.35 8.96
CA ALA A 148 -16.42 -18.15 10.36
C ALA A 148 -15.28 -19.08 10.81
N GLY A 149 -14.10 -18.49 11.01
CA GLY A 149 -13.19 -18.72 12.14
C GLY A 149 -12.70 -20.14 12.49
N ILE A 150 -11.43 -20.38 12.14
CA ILE A 150 -10.55 -21.44 12.66
C ILE A 150 -10.25 -21.22 14.15
N THR A 151 -10.24 -22.28 14.96
CA THR A 151 -9.32 -22.41 16.11
C THR A 151 -8.64 -23.78 16.10
N ARG A 152 -7.30 -23.78 15.98
CA ARG A 152 -6.43 -24.96 16.15
C ARG A 152 -6.24 -25.26 17.65
N LYS A 153 -6.12 -26.55 18.03
CA LYS A 153 -4.89 -27.12 18.65
C LYS A 153 -5.06 -28.59 19.09
N ARG A 154 -4.10 -29.43 18.68
CA ARG A 154 -3.45 -30.54 19.42
C ARG A 154 -2.06 -30.01 19.80
N ASP A 155 -1.38 -30.31 20.91
CA ASP A 155 -1.60 -31.12 22.11
C ASP A 155 -0.63 -30.62 23.22
N LEU A 156 -0.82 -31.15 24.44
CA LEU A 156 0.11 -31.28 25.60
C LEU A 156 -0.05 -30.31 26.79
N GLY A 157 -0.87 -30.76 27.76
CA GLY A 157 -0.43 -31.10 29.12
C GLY A 157 -0.27 -30.01 30.17
N PHE A 158 -1.29 -29.77 31.00
CA PHE A 158 -1.18 -29.80 32.48
C PHE A 158 -2.58 -29.68 33.14
N LEU A 159 -2.75 -30.41 34.24
CA LEU A 159 -3.94 -30.47 35.08
C LEU A 159 -4.12 -29.22 35.95
N ASP A 160 -5.38 -29.03 36.36
CA ASP A 160 -5.88 -28.31 37.55
C ASP A 160 -5.81 -26.78 37.60
N SER A 161 -6.91 -26.14 37.17
CA SER A 161 -7.79 -25.35 38.06
C SER A 161 -8.90 -24.63 37.28
N LEU A 162 -10.01 -24.35 37.95
CA LEU A 162 -11.18 -23.54 37.54
C LEU A 162 -12.37 -24.30 36.91
N LYS A 163 -12.98 -25.11 37.78
CA LYS A 163 -14.43 -25.13 37.97
C LYS A 163 -14.95 -23.69 38.13
N GLU A 164 -15.70 -23.21 37.14
CA GLU A 164 -16.80 -22.23 37.24
C GLU A 164 -16.99 -21.62 35.86
N TYR A 165 -17.89 -22.17 35.04
CA TYR A 165 -18.68 -21.46 34.01
C TYR A 165 -19.65 -22.44 33.32
N ARG A 166 -20.24 -23.36 34.10
CA ARG A 166 -21.43 -24.13 33.71
C ARG A 166 -22.65 -23.45 34.34
N ALA A 167 -23.14 -22.41 33.70
CA ALA A 167 -24.50 -21.92 33.91
C ALA A 167 -24.98 -21.24 32.64
N LEU A 168 -26.23 -21.51 32.25
CA LEU A 168 -26.96 -20.99 31.08
C LEU A 168 -26.79 -21.77 29.76
N ARG A 169 -27.02 -23.09 29.82
CA ARG A 169 -27.71 -23.80 28.72
C ARG A 169 -28.93 -24.51 29.30
N MET A 170 -30.10 -23.87 29.26
CA MET A 170 -31.43 -24.49 29.17
C MET A 170 -32.50 -23.41 28.92
N ALA A 171 -32.97 -23.30 27.67
CA ALA A 171 -34.31 -22.84 27.22
C ALA A 171 -34.28 -22.69 25.68
N ARG A 172 -34.60 -23.74 24.93
CA ARG A 172 -35.85 -23.94 24.13
C ARG A 172 -36.05 -22.98 22.92
N VAL A 173 -35.83 -23.57 21.74
CA VAL A 173 -36.65 -23.57 20.49
C VAL A 173 -37.43 -22.29 20.12
N LEU A 174 -37.05 -21.64 18.99
CA LEU A 174 -37.89 -20.88 18.04
C LEU A 174 -37.13 -20.77 16.68
N PRO A 175 -37.81 -20.62 15.52
CA PRO A 175 -37.30 -21.01 14.20
C PRO A 175 -36.45 -19.93 13.51
N VAL A 176 -35.60 -20.37 12.57
CA VAL A 176 -34.80 -19.58 11.60
C VAL A 176 -35.73 -18.63 10.81
N PRO A 177 -35.46 -17.31 10.76
CA PRO A 177 -34.65 -16.75 9.67
C PRO A 177 -33.80 -15.52 10.08
N ILE A 178 -32.47 -15.67 10.13
CA ILE A 178 -31.55 -14.50 10.26
C ILE A 178 -30.47 -14.48 9.16
N PHE A 179 -30.34 -15.54 8.35
CA PHE A 179 -29.27 -15.61 7.33
C PHE A 179 -29.53 -14.86 6.01
N GLN A 180 -30.73 -14.31 5.78
CA GLN A 180 -30.98 -13.45 4.61
C GLN A 180 -30.68 -11.97 4.86
N HIS A 181 -30.53 -11.52 6.10
CA HIS A 181 -30.24 -10.11 6.38
C HIS A 181 -28.75 -9.76 6.24
N LEU A 182 -27.83 -10.73 6.35
CA LEU A 182 -26.39 -10.47 6.24
C LEU A 182 -25.91 -10.32 4.78
N SER A 183 -26.45 -11.10 3.83
CA SER A 183 -26.12 -10.92 2.41
C SER A 183 -26.77 -9.65 1.84
N ILE A 184 -27.98 -9.31 2.28
CA ILE A 184 -28.64 -8.05 1.94
C ILE A 184 -27.91 -6.85 2.56
N PHE A 185 -27.32 -6.95 3.75
CA PHE A 185 -26.51 -5.86 4.32
C PHE A 185 -25.18 -5.65 3.58
N SER A 186 -24.55 -6.71 3.09
CA SER A 186 -23.31 -6.63 2.29
C SER A 186 -23.59 -6.11 0.87
N LEU A 187 -24.68 -6.57 0.24
CA LEU A 187 -25.15 -6.05 -1.05
C LEU A 187 -25.73 -4.62 -0.93
N LEU A 188 -26.43 -4.25 0.16
CA LEU A 188 -26.81 -2.85 0.39
C LEU A 188 -25.59 -1.99 0.73
N HIS A 189 -24.60 -2.44 1.50
CA HIS A 189 -23.37 -1.66 1.74
C HIS A 189 -22.54 -1.48 0.45
N SER A 190 -22.54 -2.47 -0.44
CA SER A 190 -21.87 -2.36 -1.75
C SER A 190 -22.68 -1.51 -2.75
N CYS A 191 -24.02 -1.55 -2.70
CA CYS A 191 -24.89 -0.70 -3.53
C CYS A 191 -25.05 0.73 -3.02
N ILE A 192 -24.84 0.99 -1.72
CA ILE A 192 -24.85 2.35 -1.12
C ILE A 192 -23.53 3.11 -1.38
N LYS A 193 -22.43 2.41 -1.73
CA LYS A 193 -21.11 3.03 -1.94
C LYS A 193 -20.87 3.54 -3.36
N MET A 194 -21.62 3.10 -4.36
CA MET A 194 -21.57 3.73 -5.69
C MET A 194 -22.40 5.02 -5.67
N GLY A 195 -21.75 6.16 -5.88
CA GLY A 195 -22.42 7.46 -5.98
C GLY A 195 -22.46 8.33 -4.71
N GLN A 196 -21.68 8.02 -3.66
CA GLN A 196 -21.46 9.00 -2.60
C GLN A 196 -20.51 10.10 -3.08
N HIS A 197 -20.98 11.35 -3.06
CA HIS A 197 -20.17 12.50 -3.46
C HIS A 197 -18.94 12.66 -2.54
N TYR A 198 -17.77 12.99 -3.10
CA TYR A 198 -16.47 12.97 -2.39
C TYR A 198 -16.46 13.74 -1.07
N LYS A 199 -17.21 14.86 -0.97
CA LYS A 199 -17.33 15.66 0.26
C LYS A 199 -17.94 14.89 1.43
N GLU A 200 -18.90 14.00 1.16
CA GLU A 200 -19.53 13.17 2.19
C GLU A 200 -18.53 12.12 2.69
N VAL A 201 -17.82 11.49 1.76
CA VAL A 201 -16.76 10.52 2.04
C VAL A 201 -15.63 11.16 2.86
N ALA A 202 -15.17 12.35 2.46
CA ALA A 202 -14.16 13.12 3.17
C ALA A 202 -14.62 13.49 4.59
N LYS A 203 -15.88 13.90 4.76
CA LYS A 203 -16.44 14.22 6.09
C LYS A 203 -16.41 13.01 7.03
N ILE A 204 -16.68 11.80 6.53
CA ILE A 204 -16.59 10.57 7.31
C ILE A 204 -15.14 10.29 7.72
N ALA A 205 -14.19 10.41 6.77
CA ALA A 205 -12.78 10.16 7.02
C ALA A 205 -12.19 11.16 8.04
N LEU A 206 -12.48 12.46 7.86
CA LEU A 206 -12.10 13.50 8.81
C LEU A 206 -12.69 13.24 10.19
N LYS A 207 -13.99 12.89 10.28
CA LYS A 207 -14.61 12.56 11.57
C LYS A 207 -13.93 11.37 12.24
N ARG A 208 -13.52 10.33 11.50
CA ARG A 208 -12.75 9.19 12.04
C ARG A 208 -11.43 9.67 12.63
N ARG A 209 -10.64 10.43 11.86
CA ARG A 209 -9.34 10.95 12.31
C ARG A 209 -9.48 11.82 13.56
N GLU A 210 -10.40 12.78 13.57
CA GLU A 210 -10.60 13.67 14.71
C GLU A 210 -11.10 12.92 15.96
N ALA A 211 -11.91 11.86 15.79
CA ALA A 211 -12.36 11.02 16.89
C ALA A 211 -11.23 10.17 17.50
N ALA A 212 -10.16 9.91 16.75
CA ALA A 212 -8.99 9.17 17.21
C ALA A 212 -7.98 10.05 17.97
N ILE A 213 -8.16 11.38 18.02
CA ILE A 213 -7.26 12.30 18.74
C ILE A 213 -7.66 12.36 20.23
N PRO A 214 -6.78 11.93 21.16
CA PRO A 214 -7.02 12.12 22.59
C PRO A 214 -6.94 13.60 22.94
N LYS A 215 -7.95 14.11 23.66
CA LYS A 215 -8.11 15.54 23.94
C LYS A 215 -6.99 16.09 24.81
N GLU A 216 -6.43 15.25 25.68
CA GLU A 216 -5.32 15.57 26.58
C GLU A 216 -3.98 15.80 25.85
N LEU A 217 -3.85 15.34 24.60
CA LEU A 217 -2.65 15.55 23.80
C LEU A 217 -2.70 16.86 23.01
N LEU A 218 -3.87 17.49 22.89
CA LEU A 218 -4.05 18.73 22.13
C LEU A 218 -3.32 19.90 22.80
N LEU A 219 -2.68 20.74 21.99
CA LEU A 219 -2.21 22.05 22.41
C LEU A 219 -3.38 22.89 22.98
N PRO A 220 -3.13 23.69 24.04
CA PRO A 220 -4.08 24.67 24.52
C PRO A 220 -4.46 25.68 23.42
N LYS A 221 -5.71 26.15 23.43
CA LYS A 221 -6.23 27.07 22.41
C LYS A 221 -5.46 28.39 22.39
N GLU A 222 -4.96 28.81 23.53
CA GLU A 222 -4.18 30.04 23.73
C GLU A 222 -2.85 30.00 22.97
N VAL A 223 -2.26 28.81 22.79
CA VAL A 223 -1.04 28.65 22.00
C VAL A 223 -1.35 28.78 20.51
N LEU A 224 -2.53 28.35 20.07
CA LEU A 224 -2.93 28.35 18.66
C LEU A 224 -3.29 29.75 18.12
N THR A 225 -3.56 30.74 18.98
CA THR A 225 -3.93 32.09 18.54
C THR A 225 -2.75 32.94 18.08
N ASN A 226 -1.52 32.62 18.53
CA ASN A 226 -0.32 33.39 18.21
C ASN A 226 0.85 32.47 17.82
N LEU A 227 0.69 31.75 16.72
CA LEU A 227 1.70 30.81 16.23
C LEU A 227 2.89 31.55 15.59
N PRO A 228 4.14 31.12 15.88
CA PRO A 228 5.30 31.61 15.16
C PRO A 228 5.26 31.14 13.70
N ARG A 229 5.99 31.83 12.81
CA ARG A 229 6.14 31.36 11.42
C ARG A 229 6.82 30.00 11.36
N ASN A 230 7.87 29.81 12.16
CA ASN A 230 8.55 28.54 12.30
C ASN A 230 7.85 27.69 13.36
N LEU A 231 7.04 26.73 12.92
CA LEU A 231 6.25 25.88 13.79
C LEU A 231 7.11 24.88 14.57
N THR A 232 8.32 24.57 14.08
CA THR A 232 9.25 23.62 14.75
C THR A 232 9.69 24.08 16.15
N THR A 233 9.50 25.35 16.49
CA THR A 233 9.82 25.86 17.83
C THR A 233 8.69 25.60 18.84
N VAL A 234 7.46 25.39 18.37
CA VAL A 234 6.26 25.32 19.22
C VAL A 234 6.34 24.21 20.28
N PRO A 235 6.82 22.99 19.98
CA PRO A 235 6.97 21.96 21.02
C PRO A 235 7.80 22.44 22.22
N LYS A 236 8.90 23.17 21.98
CA LYS A 236 9.78 23.68 23.05
C LYS A 236 9.23 24.91 23.75
N THR A 237 8.55 25.80 23.02
CA THR A 237 8.14 27.12 23.55
C THR A 237 6.72 27.15 24.11
N SER A 238 5.90 26.15 23.82
CA SER A 238 4.49 26.12 24.23
C SER A 238 4.26 25.85 25.72
N GLY A 239 5.25 25.28 26.43
CA GLY A 239 5.09 24.77 27.78
C GLY A 239 4.21 23.51 27.88
N HIS A 240 3.81 22.93 26.74
CA HIS A 240 2.95 21.74 26.69
C HIS A 240 3.71 20.45 26.99
N PHE A 241 5.01 20.40 26.73
CA PHE A 241 5.85 19.21 26.91
C PHE A 241 6.67 19.27 28.20
N THR A 242 6.84 18.12 28.86
CA THR A 242 7.79 17.99 29.97
C THR A 242 9.23 17.97 29.46
N ALA A 243 10.20 18.15 30.36
CA ALA A 243 11.62 18.04 30.00
C ALA A 243 11.96 16.66 29.43
N ASP A 244 11.44 15.59 30.04
CA ASP A 244 11.68 14.20 29.60
C ASP A 244 11.06 13.93 28.22
N GLU A 245 9.83 14.40 27.97
CA GLU A 245 9.19 14.26 26.64
C GLU A 245 9.98 14.99 25.55
N LEU A 246 10.53 16.18 25.86
CA LEU A 246 11.41 16.91 24.95
C LEU A 246 12.73 16.15 24.73
N GLU A 247 13.35 15.62 25.77
CA GLU A 247 14.59 14.84 25.62
C GLU A 247 14.38 13.63 24.70
N ILE A 248 13.27 12.89 24.89
CA ILE A 248 12.92 11.74 24.05
C ILE A 248 12.71 12.16 22.60
N THR A 249 11.86 13.15 22.34
CA THR A 249 11.48 13.54 20.97
C THR A 249 12.61 14.24 20.20
N GLU A 250 13.55 14.87 20.92
CA GLU A 250 14.73 15.49 20.33
C GLU A 250 15.81 14.47 19.94
N SER A 251 15.84 13.31 20.60
CA SER A 251 16.83 12.25 20.38
C SER A 251 16.71 11.60 18.99
N ASN A 252 17.80 11.05 18.48
CA ASN A 252 17.78 10.25 17.25
C ASN A 252 17.40 8.79 17.56
N ALA A 253 17.10 8.01 16.52
CA ALA A 253 16.58 6.65 16.68
C ALA A 253 17.59 5.73 17.38
N GLU A 254 18.88 5.84 17.04
CA GLU A 254 19.98 5.10 17.64
C GLU A 254 20.10 5.33 19.15
N ASP A 255 19.92 6.57 19.61
CA ASP A 255 20.00 6.93 21.03
C ASP A 255 18.78 6.42 21.80
N ILE A 256 17.59 6.55 21.20
CA ILE A 256 16.33 6.02 21.75
C ILE A 256 16.45 4.51 21.96
N LEU A 257 16.91 3.79 20.94
CA LEU A 257 17.07 2.33 21.00
C LEU A 257 18.08 1.90 22.07
N ALA A 258 19.20 2.62 22.20
CA ALA A 258 20.19 2.35 23.23
C ALA A 258 19.58 2.55 24.64
N LYS A 259 18.88 3.66 24.87
CA LYS A 259 18.23 3.96 26.15
C LYS A 259 17.11 2.98 26.51
N ILE A 260 16.34 2.50 25.52
CA ILE A 260 15.33 1.44 25.73
C ILE A 260 16.01 0.13 26.11
N LYS A 261 17.03 -0.28 25.35
CA LYS A 261 17.78 -1.52 25.62
C LYS A 261 18.38 -1.53 27.03
N ASP A 262 18.91 -0.40 27.47
CA ASP A 262 19.52 -0.23 28.79
C ASP A 262 18.47 0.04 29.90
N LYS A 263 17.17 -0.01 29.57
CA LYS A 263 16.03 0.20 30.47
C LYS A 263 16.04 1.57 31.17
N LEU A 264 16.70 2.55 30.56
CA LEU A 264 16.67 3.95 30.99
C LEU A 264 15.35 4.61 30.61
N TRP A 265 14.80 4.22 29.45
CA TRP A 265 13.44 4.55 29.01
C TRP A 265 12.68 3.27 28.71
N SER A 266 11.37 3.27 28.94
CA SER A 266 10.49 2.24 28.40
C SER A 266 10.03 2.59 26.99
N SER A 267 9.76 1.58 26.17
CA SER A 267 9.12 1.73 24.86
C SER A 267 7.81 2.49 24.98
N ARG A 268 7.05 2.27 26.08
CA ARG A 268 5.78 2.94 26.31
C ARG A 268 5.93 4.43 26.63
N GLU A 269 6.94 4.84 27.39
CA GLU A 269 7.25 6.25 27.61
C GLU A 269 7.64 6.93 26.29
N VAL A 270 8.49 6.27 25.52
CA VAL A 270 8.91 6.76 24.20
C VAL A 270 7.72 6.91 23.26
N ALA A 271 6.88 5.88 23.14
CA ALA A 271 5.68 5.92 22.30
C ALA A 271 4.72 7.05 22.73
N LYS A 272 4.50 7.25 24.03
CA LYS A 272 3.66 8.36 24.53
C LYS A 272 4.18 9.73 24.11
N ALA A 273 5.48 9.97 24.26
CA ALA A 273 6.09 11.25 23.90
C ALA A 273 5.94 11.54 22.39
N PHE A 274 6.17 10.54 21.53
CA PHE A 274 5.99 10.69 20.08
C PHE A 274 4.52 10.78 19.65
N CYS A 275 3.60 10.08 20.32
CA CYS A 275 2.16 10.26 20.09
C CYS A 275 1.74 11.71 20.36
N LYS A 276 2.18 12.29 21.49
CA LYS A 276 1.92 13.70 21.82
C LYS A 276 2.52 14.65 20.76
N ALA A 277 3.79 14.45 20.41
CA ALA A 277 4.45 15.27 19.40
C ALA A 277 3.78 15.20 18.02
N ALA A 278 3.27 14.02 17.62
CA ALA A 278 2.53 13.86 16.38
C ALA A 278 1.16 14.54 16.39
N ILE A 279 0.43 14.50 17.52
CA ILE A 279 -0.83 15.25 17.64
C ILE A 279 -0.58 16.77 17.55
N VAL A 280 0.49 17.25 18.18
CA VAL A 280 0.89 18.66 18.06
C VAL A 280 1.24 19.02 16.61
N ALA A 281 2.03 18.19 15.92
CA ALA A 281 2.32 18.39 14.50
C ALA A 281 1.03 18.40 13.67
N GLN A 282 0.10 17.49 13.94
CA GLN A 282 -1.18 17.43 13.25
C GLN A 282 -2.00 18.72 13.42
N GLN A 283 -2.11 19.26 14.62
CA GLN A 283 -2.83 20.51 14.86
C GLN A 283 -2.22 21.70 14.12
N LEU A 284 -0.89 21.72 14.00
CA LEU A 284 -0.16 22.85 13.43
C LEU A 284 -0.05 22.77 11.90
N THR A 285 -0.08 21.57 11.31
CA THR A 285 0.29 21.38 9.90
C THR A 285 -0.63 20.47 9.10
N ASN A 286 -1.58 19.76 9.73
CA ASN A 286 -2.45 18.79 9.07
C ASN A 286 -1.67 17.71 8.30
N CYS A 287 -0.73 17.04 8.97
CA CYS A 287 0.19 16.04 8.36
C CYS A 287 -0.24 14.57 8.52
N LEU A 288 -1.35 14.25 9.19
CA LEU A 288 -1.78 12.89 9.51
C LEU A 288 -3.09 12.49 8.81
N THR A 289 -3.19 11.22 8.39
CA THR A 289 -4.41 10.58 7.88
C THR A 289 -5.05 9.70 8.96
N GLU A 290 -4.29 8.77 9.52
CA GLU A 290 -4.75 7.83 10.55
C GLU A 290 -3.91 7.97 11.83
N ILE A 291 -4.56 7.75 12.98
CA ILE A 291 -3.98 7.90 14.32
C ILE A 291 -4.24 6.59 15.10
N LEU A 292 -3.16 5.89 15.43
CA LEU A 292 -3.13 4.50 15.92
C LEU A 292 -2.57 4.44 17.36
N ILE A 293 -2.87 5.45 18.18
CA ILE A 293 -2.29 5.61 19.52
C ILE A 293 -2.58 4.41 20.44
N PRO A 294 -3.83 3.89 20.53
CA PRO A 294 -4.11 2.72 21.37
C PRO A 294 -3.26 1.50 20.99
N GLU A 295 -3.14 1.20 19.70
CA GLU A 295 -2.35 0.09 19.16
C GLU A 295 -0.86 0.29 19.44
N ALA A 296 -0.36 1.52 19.27
CA ALA A 296 1.02 1.88 19.55
C ALA A 296 1.37 1.64 21.02
N LEU A 297 0.53 2.11 21.94
CA LEU A 297 0.75 1.95 23.38
C LEU A 297 0.66 0.48 23.83
N ALA A 298 -0.25 -0.29 23.23
CA ALA A 298 -0.35 -1.73 23.48
C ALA A 298 0.89 -2.48 22.98
N ARG A 299 1.36 -2.17 21.77
CA ARG A 299 2.59 -2.75 21.20
C ARG A 299 3.81 -2.39 22.05
N ALA A 300 3.93 -1.13 22.45
CA ALA A 300 5.04 -0.68 23.29
C ALA A 300 5.05 -1.38 24.66
N GLN A 301 3.89 -1.53 25.31
CA GLN A 301 3.78 -2.28 26.57
C GLN A 301 4.20 -3.74 26.39
N PHE A 302 3.79 -4.39 25.30
CA PHE A 302 4.21 -5.76 25.01
C PHE A 302 5.73 -5.89 24.88
N LEU A 303 6.38 -4.91 24.25
CA LEU A 303 7.84 -4.88 24.06
C LEU A 303 8.56 -4.69 25.41
N ASP A 304 8.06 -3.79 26.26
CA ASP A 304 8.57 -3.59 27.62
C ASP A 304 8.44 -4.85 28.48
N ASP A 305 7.27 -5.50 28.44
CA ASP A 305 7.03 -6.75 29.15
C ASP A 305 7.97 -7.86 28.67
N HIS A 306 8.23 -7.94 27.36
CA HIS A 306 9.17 -8.89 26.79
C HIS A 306 10.59 -8.63 27.32
N LEU A 307 11.09 -7.39 27.17
CA LEU A 307 12.44 -7.03 27.61
C LEU A 307 12.63 -7.20 29.12
N SER A 308 11.59 -6.94 29.92
CA SER A 308 11.58 -7.18 31.35
C SER A 308 11.72 -8.67 31.68
N LYS A 309 10.94 -9.54 31.00
CA LYS A 309 10.90 -10.99 31.25
C LYS A 309 12.13 -11.73 30.71
N THR A 310 12.62 -11.38 29.53
CA THR A 310 13.67 -12.13 28.81
C THR A 310 15.05 -11.51 28.95
N GLY A 311 15.12 -10.21 29.27
CA GLY A 311 16.37 -9.44 29.21
C GLY A 311 16.88 -9.20 27.78
N GLN A 312 16.09 -9.53 26.75
CA GLN A 312 16.47 -9.40 25.35
C GLN A 312 15.49 -8.50 24.60
N VAL A 313 16.02 -7.79 23.59
CA VAL A 313 15.21 -6.99 22.68
C VAL A 313 14.67 -7.85 21.54
N ILE A 314 13.48 -7.50 21.04
CA ILE A 314 12.91 -8.04 19.79
C ILE A 314 13.46 -7.21 18.64
N GLY A 315 14.49 -7.73 17.98
CA GLY A 315 15.09 -7.10 16.80
C GLY A 315 15.79 -5.75 17.08
N PRO A 316 16.39 -5.16 16.03
CA PRO A 316 17.15 -3.90 16.15
C PRO A 316 16.28 -2.65 16.26
N LEU A 317 14.96 -2.74 16.07
CA LEU A 317 14.03 -1.60 16.14
C LEU A 317 13.10 -1.68 17.36
N HIS A 318 13.44 -2.48 18.37
CA HIS A 318 12.64 -2.71 19.57
C HIS A 318 12.17 -1.41 20.23
N GLY A 319 10.86 -1.17 20.19
CA GLY A 319 10.21 -0.05 20.86
C GLY A 319 10.28 1.27 20.11
N LEU A 320 10.93 1.32 18.94
CA LEU A 320 11.10 2.55 18.17
C LEU A 320 9.79 2.95 17.47
N PRO A 321 9.26 4.18 17.71
CA PRO A 321 8.15 4.70 16.94
C PRO A 321 8.54 4.99 15.49
N ILE A 322 7.74 4.51 14.54
CA ILE A 322 7.95 4.75 13.10
C ILE A 322 6.65 5.26 12.48
N SER A 323 6.74 6.38 11.76
CA SER A 323 5.64 6.91 10.95
C SER A 323 5.63 6.28 9.55
N LEU A 324 4.44 6.08 9.02
CA LEU A 324 4.24 5.43 7.73
C LEU A 324 3.45 6.33 6.77
N LYS A 325 3.96 6.50 5.55
CA LYS A 325 3.20 7.15 4.49
C LYS A 325 1.88 6.41 4.23
N ASP A 326 0.82 7.15 3.91
CA ASP A 326 -0.54 6.63 3.76
C ASP A 326 -0.70 5.37 2.88
N CYS A 327 0.13 5.21 1.85
CA CYS A 327 0.09 4.06 0.95
C CYS A 327 0.51 2.72 1.57
N MET A 328 1.21 2.75 2.70
CA MET A 328 1.58 1.54 3.45
C MET A 328 0.34 1.01 4.15
N ILE A 329 -0.05 -0.22 3.83
CA ILE A 329 -1.26 -0.82 4.37
C ILE A 329 -0.98 -1.35 5.77
N THR A 330 -1.77 -0.87 6.75
CA THR A 330 -1.69 -1.21 8.17
C THR A 330 -3.11 -1.56 8.67
N PRO A 331 -3.55 -2.82 8.54
CA PRO A 331 -4.89 -3.23 8.92
C PRO A 331 -5.24 -2.88 10.37
N PRO A 332 -6.52 -2.53 10.66
CA PRO A 332 -7.63 -2.41 9.72
C PRO A 332 -7.72 -1.04 9.02
N HIS A 333 -6.72 -0.17 9.21
CA HIS A 333 -6.81 1.25 8.85
C HIS A 333 -6.78 1.49 7.34
N PRO A 334 -7.55 2.46 6.82
CA PRO A 334 -7.54 2.77 5.40
C PRO A 334 -6.19 3.28 4.88
N SER A 335 -5.92 3.00 3.61
CA SER A 335 -4.87 3.63 2.80
C SER A 335 -5.56 4.38 1.66
N SER A 336 -5.77 5.68 1.83
CA SER A 336 -6.65 6.47 0.95
C SER A 336 -5.98 6.94 -0.34
N LEU A 337 -4.66 7.04 -0.36
CA LEU A 337 -3.88 7.71 -1.40
C LEU A 337 -4.32 9.16 -1.67
N GLY A 338 -4.97 9.80 -0.69
CA GLY A 338 -5.60 11.10 -0.86
C GLY A 338 -6.79 11.09 -1.85
N MET A 339 -7.46 9.94 -2.04
CA MET A 339 -8.61 9.80 -2.94
C MET A 339 -9.84 9.32 -2.18
N SER A 340 -11.03 9.82 -2.52
CA SER A 340 -12.25 9.50 -1.78
C SER A 340 -12.62 8.03 -1.90
N CYS A 341 -12.42 7.42 -3.07
CA CYS A 341 -12.74 6.00 -3.32
C CYS A 341 -12.10 5.02 -2.31
N TYR A 342 -10.99 5.41 -1.68
CA TYR A 342 -10.26 4.57 -0.72
C TYR A 342 -10.29 5.11 0.73
N ALA A 343 -10.83 6.31 0.95
CA ALA A 343 -10.69 7.03 2.24
C ALA A 343 -11.32 6.34 3.44
N ASN A 344 -12.33 5.51 3.22
CA ASN A 344 -13.06 4.79 4.27
C ASN A 344 -13.09 3.28 4.03
N GLU A 345 -12.17 2.78 3.21
CA GLU A 345 -12.02 1.36 2.92
C GLU A 345 -11.08 0.73 3.96
N ALA A 346 -11.64 -0.11 4.83
CA ALA A 346 -10.83 -0.89 5.77
C ALA A 346 -9.92 -1.86 5.00
N THR A 347 -8.71 -2.05 5.49
CA THR A 347 -7.74 -2.95 4.87
C THR A 347 -7.57 -4.24 5.66
N SER A 348 -7.18 -5.32 4.98
CA SER A 348 -7.03 -6.66 5.58
C SER A 348 -5.63 -7.25 5.47
N GLU A 349 -4.88 -6.87 4.44
CA GLU A 349 -3.53 -7.39 4.18
C GLU A 349 -2.50 -6.28 4.33
N GLU A 350 -1.57 -6.43 5.26
CA GLU A 350 -0.51 -5.45 5.47
C GLU A 350 0.53 -5.47 4.36
N THR A 351 1.18 -4.32 4.15
CA THR A 351 2.34 -4.23 3.27
C THR A 351 3.50 -5.06 3.83
N VAL A 352 4.23 -5.79 2.98
CA VAL A 352 5.35 -6.67 3.41
C VAL A 352 6.39 -5.92 4.26
N LEU A 353 6.71 -4.69 3.87
CA LEU A 353 7.63 -3.84 4.62
C LEU A 353 7.13 -3.52 6.05
N VAL A 354 5.82 -3.35 6.24
CA VAL A 354 5.21 -3.12 7.56
C VAL A 354 5.38 -4.36 8.44
N SER A 355 5.12 -5.56 7.90
CA SER A 355 5.36 -6.84 8.61
C SER A 355 6.81 -6.98 9.06
N ILE A 356 7.75 -6.64 8.17
CA ILE A 356 9.20 -6.69 8.47
C ILE A 356 9.55 -5.75 9.60
N LEU A 357 9.12 -4.49 9.53
CA LEU A 357 9.40 -3.49 10.56
C LEU A 357 8.77 -3.90 11.91
N ALA A 358 7.56 -4.45 11.91
CA ALA A 358 6.91 -4.99 13.11
C ALA A 358 7.72 -6.15 13.72
N LYS A 359 8.19 -7.09 12.89
CA LYS A 359 9.05 -8.22 13.29
C LYS A 359 10.36 -7.74 13.90
N LEU A 360 10.93 -6.66 13.38
CA LEU A 360 12.15 -6.02 13.90
C LEU A 360 11.91 -5.22 15.19
N GLY A 361 10.67 -5.17 15.70
CA GLY A 361 10.34 -4.56 17.00
C GLY A 361 9.74 -3.16 16.94
N ALA A 362 9.43 -2.62 15.76
CA ALA A 362 8.91 -1.26 15.61
C ALA A 362 7.50 -1.08 16.20
N VAL A 363 7.17 0.19 16.51
CA VAL A 363 5.88 0.66 16.99
C VAL A 363 5.28 1.63 15.98
N PHE A 364 4.15 1.29 15.36
CA PHE A 364 3.43 2.21 14.46
C PHE A 364 2.32 2.92 15.21
N TYR A 365 2.15 4.22 14.96
CA TYR A 365 1.26 5.07 15.74
C TYR A 365 0.52 6.12 14.92
N VAL A 366 0.98 6.41 13.69
CA VAL A 366 0.32 7.35 12.78
C VAL A 366 0.59 6.97 11.32
N LYS A 367 -0.32 7.41 10.44
CA LYS A 367 -0.09 7.47 8.99
C LYS A 367 -0.13 8.91 8.52
N THR A 368 0.68 9.25 7.50
CA THR A 368 0.84 10.66 7.09
C THR A 368 0.21 11.00 5.75
N THR A 369 -0.24 12.24 5.60
CA THR A 369 -0.90 12.78 4.41
C THR A 369 -0.05 12.70 3.15
N VAL A 370 -0.75 12.59 2.02
CA VAL A 370 -0.21 12.51 0.66
C VAL A 370 -1.07 13.37 -0.29
N PRO A 371 -0.56 13.83 -1.43
CA PRO A 371 -1.40 14.40 -2.47
C PRO A 371 -2.33 13.38 -3.12
N THR A 372 -3.34 13.87 -3.84
CA THR A 372 -4.23 13.04 -4.67
C THR A 372 -3.43 12.06 -5.53
N ALA A 373 -3.74 10.78 -5.39
CA ALA A 373 -3.07 9.64 -6.04
C ALA A 373 -1.55 9.56 -5.83
N MET A 374 -0.99 10.37 -4.92
CA MET A 374 0.44 10.59 -4.71
C MET A 374 1.20 11.20 -5.90
N MET A 375 0.49 11.84 -6.85
CA MET A 375 1.04 12.30 -8.14
C MET A 375 1.26 13.83 -8.24
N MET A 376 1.50 14.49 -7.10
CA MET A 376 1.84 15.92 -7.05
C MET A 376 3.07 16.19 -6.17
N MET A 377 3.75 17.31 -6.45
CA MET A 377 4.88 17.82 -5.66
C MET A 377 4.48 18.59 -4.40
N GLU A 378 3.19 18.74 -4.15
CA GLU A 378 2.63 19.47 -3.01
C GLU A 378 1.60 18.59 -2.33
N THR A 379 1.62 18.51 -1.00
CA THR A 379 0.77 17.58 -0.26
C THR A 379 -0.59 18.20 0.02
N ILE A 380 -1.51 17.99 -0.93
CA ILE A 380 -2.89 18.47 -0.88
C ILE A 380 -3.83 17.47 -1.57
N ASN A 381 -5.00 17.23 -0.99
CA ASN A 381 -6.05 16.40 -1.59
C ASN A 381 -7.44 16.75 -1.03
N ASN A 382 -8.52 16.28 -1.66
CA ASN A 382 -9.89 16.62 -1.25
C ASN A 382 -10.38 15.90 0.02
N VAL A 383 -9.70 14.83 0.45
CA VAL A 383 -10.09 14.04 1.63
C VAL A 383 -9.55 14.68 2.91
N TRP A 384 -8.25 14.93 2.94
CA TRP A 384 -7.50 15.36 4.12
C TRP A 384 -7.18 16.86 4.11
N GLY A 385 -7.32 17.54 2.97
CA GLY A 385 -6.97 18.95 2.82
C GLY A 385 -5.50 19.18 2.48
N GLU A 386 -5.02 20.40 2.77
CA GLU A 386 -3.65 20.85 2.52
C GLU A 386 -2.76 20.63 3.76
N THR A 387 -1.55 20.14 3.56
CA THR A 387 -0.51 20.05 4.58
C THR A 387 0.45 21.23 4.43
N ASN A 388 0.76 21.91 5.53
CA ASN A 388 1.61 23.11 5.55
C ASN A 388 3.06 22.77 5.97
N GLY A 389 4.03 23.56 5.51
CA GLY A 389 5.45 23.40 5.88
C GLY A 389 5.76 23.73 7.35
N ALA A 390 6.70 22.99 7.94
CA ALA A 390 7.06 23.11 9.36
C ALA A 390 7.86 24.39 9.70
N TYR A 391 8.84 24.76 8.86
CA TYR A 391 9.71 25.92 9.09
C TYR A 391 9.06 27.25 8.74
N HIS A 392 8.01 27.20 7.90
CA HIS A 392 7.19 28.35 7.56
C HIS A 392 5.80 27.89 7.13
N SER A 393 4.77 28.21 7.91
CA SER A 393 3.38 27.75 7.66
C SER A 393 2.82 28.09 6.28
N GLY A 394 3.28 29.18 5.66
CA GLY A 394 2.91 29.56 4.28
C GLY A 394 3.71 28.88 3.15
N THR A 395 4.47 27.82 3.43
CA THR A 395 5.30 27.12 2.43
C THR A 395 4.85 25.68 2.21
N SER A 396 5.12 25.15 1.02
CA SER A 396 4.84 23.76 0.64
C SER A 396 5.77 22.81 1.41
N PRO A 397 5.23 21.71 1.98
CA PRO A 397 6.04 20.66 2.57
C PRO A 397 6.71 19.75 1.52
N GLY A 398 6.43 19.98 0.24
CA GLY A 398 6.79 19.07 -0.83
C GLY A 398 5.80 17.90 -0.94
N GLY A 399 6.10 16.98 -1.85
CA GLY A 399 5.25 15.82 -2.11
C GLY A 399 5.98 14.75 -2.92
N SER A 400 5.48 13.51 -2.94
CA SER A 400 4.22 13.09 -2.31
C SER A 400 4.30 12.61 -0.86
N SER A 401 5.48 12.55 -0.25
CA SER A 401 5.65 12.20 1.18
C SER A 401 5.75 13.45 2.07
N GLY A 402 4.96 14.48 1.82
CA GLY A 402 5.04 15.76 2.56
C GLY A 402 4.56 15.67 4.01
N GLY A 403 3.58 14.80 4.29
CA GLY A 403 3.16 14.50 5.65
C GLY A 403 4.31 13.94 6.50
N GLU A 404 5.04 12.94 6.00
CA GLU A 404 6.28 12.43 6.62
C GLU A 404 7.31 13.56 6.81
N GLY A 405 7.55 14.35 5.76
CA GLY A 405 8.53 15.44 5.81
C GLY A 405 8.28 16.44 6.94
N VAL A 406 7.03 16.86 7.11
CA VAL A 406 6.65 17.79 8.17
C VAL A 406 6.65 17.14 9.55
N LEU A 407 6.12 15.92 9.66
CA LEU A 407 6.07 15.20 10.93
C LEU A 407 7.48 15.01 11.51
N LEU A 408 8.44 14.61 10.67
CA LEU A 408 9.85 14.44 11.05
C LEU A 408 10.50 15.77 11.42
N ALA A 409 10.26 16.85 10.67
CA ALA A 409 10.79 18.18 10.99
C ALA A 409 10.22 18.76 12.30
N MET A 410 8.97 18.44 12.61
CA MET A 410 8.30 18.78 13.86
C MET A 410 8.71 17.86 15.03
N ARG A 411 9.61 16.89 14.79
CA ARG A 411 10.05 15.89 15.78
C ARG A 411 8.91 15.04 16.32
N GLY A 412 7.82 14.95 15.54
CA GLY A 412 6.71 14.06 15.79
C GLY A 412 7.01 12.61 15.45
N SER A 413 8.16 12.32 14.83
CA SER A 413 8.71 10.99 14.52
C SER A 413 10.25 11.01 14.50
N PRO A 414 10.95 9.95 14.93
CA PRO A 414 12.40 9.81 14.74
C PRO A 414 12.77 9.19 13.38
N LEU A 415 11.85 8.44 12.76
CA LEU A 415 12.05 7.69 11.52
C LEU A 415 10.71 7.52 10.79
N GLY A 416 10.69 7.90 9.52
CA GLY A 416 9.54 7.76 8.64
C GLY A 416 9.84 6.90 7.43
N VAL A 417 8.80 6.30 6.84
CA VAL A 417 8.92 5.54 5.57
C VAL A 417 8.08 6.21 4.49
N GLY A 418 8.77 6.77 3.49
CA GLY A 418 8.17 7.39 2.31
C GLY A 418 8.24 6.50 1.08
N THR A 419 7.71 7.03 -0.04
CA THR A 419 7.84 6.41 -1.37
C THR A 419 8.30 7.41 -2.42
N ASP A 420 8.99 6.95 -3.46
CA ASP A 420 9.60 7.81 -4.49
C ASP A 420 9.58 7.15 -5.88
N ILE A 421 8.80 7.74 -6.79
CA ILE A 421 8.73 7.40 -8.22
C ILE A 421 9.21 8.54 -9.14
N GLY A 422 9.31 9.76 -8.62
CA GLY A 422 9.82 10.93 -9.34
C GLY A 422 10.52 11.97 -8.45
N GLY A 423 10.73 11.67 -7.17
CA GLY A 423 11.27 12.60 -6.17
C GLY A 423 10.55 12.60 -4.82
N SER A 424 9.52 11.78 -4.65
CA SER A 424 8.59 11.89 -3.51
C SER A 424 9.16 11.59 -2.12
N ILE A 425 10.40 11.09 -1.99
CA ILE A 425 11.16 11.09 -0.73
C ILE A 425 12.07 12.32 -0.67
N ARG A 426 12.79 12.58 -1.77
CA ARG A 426 13.85 13.59 -1.85
C ARG A 426 13.34 15.02 -1.79
N ILE A 427 12.22 15.33 -2.45
CA ILE A 427 11.60 16.66 -2.46
C ILE A 427 11.11 17.04 -1.05
N PRO A 428 10.25 16.24 -0.37
CA PRO A 428 9.87 16.54 1.01
C PRO A 428 11.07 16.59 1.97
N SER A 429 12.05 15.71 1.81
CA SER A 429 13.25 15.73 2.66
C SER A 429 14.01 17.05 2.51
N THR A 430 14.17 17.53 1.27
CA THR A 430 14.86 18.79 0.97
C THR A 430 14.12 19.99 1.55
N PHE A 431 12.79 20.04 1.42
CA PHE A 431 12.00 21.18 1.90
C PHE A 431 11.89 21.24 3.42
N ASN A 432 12.07 20.10 4.10
CA ASN A 432 11.95 19.97 5.55
C ASN A 432 13.29 19.70 6.25
N GLY A 433 14.43 19.88 5.57
CA GLY A 433 15.77 19.77 6.17
C GLY A 433 16.09 18.37 6.72
N LEU A 434 15.70 17.33 5.99
CA LEU A 434 15.87 15.93 6.36
C LEU A 434 16.85 15.20 5.44
N TYR A 435 17.34 14.06 5.92
CA TYR A 435 17.93 13.03 5.08
C TYR A 435 16.83 12.10 4.58
N GLY A 436 16.85 11.79 3.29
CA GLY A 436 15.94 10.82 2.67
C GLY A 436 16.66 9.98 1.65
N LEU A 437 16.40 8.67 1.65
CA LEU A 437 17.03 7.73 0.74
C LEU A 437 16.00 7.12 -0.20
N LYS A 438 16.10 7.43 -1.51
CA LYS A 438 15.51 6.60 -2.56
C LYS A 438 16.54 5.56 -2.99
N PRO A 439 16.33 4.26 -2.69
CA PRO A 439 17.27 3.23 -3.12
C PRO A 439 17.12 2.90 -4.61
N THR A 440 17.98 2.01 -5.12
CA THR A 440 17.74 1.27 -6.37
C THR A 440 16.46 0.43 -6.25
N PHE A 441 15.74 0.24 -7.35
CA PHE A 441 14.57 -0.64 -7.36
C PHE A 441 14.93 -2.09 -6.99
N GLY A 442 14.01 -2.72 -6.26
CA GLY A 442 14.21 -4.04 -5.68
C GLY A 442 15.08 -4.05 -4.42
N ARG A 443 15.63 -2.91 -3.95
CA ARG A 443 16.43 -2.94 -2.71
C ARG A 443 15.58 -3.18 -1.47
N PHE A 444 14.43 -2.52 -1.35
CA PHE A 444 13.46 -2.75 -0.29
C PHE A 444 12.19 -3.36 -0.89
N PRO A 445 11.45 -4.18 -0.12
CA PRO A 445 10.20 -4.76 -0.59
C PRO A 445 9.14 -3.65 -0.79
N VAL A 446 8.35 -3.81 -1.85
CA VAL A 446 7.24 -2.94 -2.26
C VAL A 446 5.91 -3.70 -2.38
N TYR A 447 5.93 -5.03 -2.27
CA TYR A 447 4.73 -5.85 -2.34
C TYR A 447 3.71 -5.48 -1.26
N GLY A 448 2.45 -5.38 -1.66
CA GLY A 448 1.33 -4.96 -0.80
C GLY A 448 1.27 -3.45 -0.51
N THR A 449 2.16 -2.62 -1.05
CA THR A 449 1.99 -1.15 -0.98
C THR A 449 0.93 -0.69 -2.00
N LYS A 450 -0.04 0.12 -1.57
CA LYS A 450 -1.10 0.64 -2.47
C LYS A 450 -0.53 1.70 -3.42
N SER A 451 -0.92 1.70 -4.70
CA SER A 451 -0.43 2.64 -5.73
C SER A 451 -1.57 3.32 -6.48
N GLY A 452 -1.40 4.61 -6.80
CA GLY A 452 -2.34 5.35 -7.66
C GLY A 452 -2.28 4.93 -9.13
N ILE A 453 -1.17 4.32 -9.56
CA ILE A 453 -0.98 3.80 -10.91
C ILE A 453 -0.48 2.35 -10.79
N THR A 454 -1.37 1.46 -10.33
CA THR A 454 -1.03 0.05 -10.09
C THR A 454 -0.70 -0.65 -11.41
N GLY A 455 0.39 -1.44 -11.41
CA GLY A 455 0.77 -2.27 -12.55
C GLY A 455 1.55 -1.59 -13.67
N GLN A 456 1.87 -0.28 -13.56
CA GLN A 456 2.78 0.32 -14.53
C GLN A 456 4.22 -0.16 -14.32
N ASP A 457 4.90 -0.48 -15.42
CA ASP A 457 6.29 -0.98 -15.43
C ASP A 457 7.25 -0.04 -16.17
N PHE A 458 6.82 1.21 -16.39
CA PHE A 458 7.67 2.22 -17.04
C PHE A 458 8.67 2.85 -16.07
N ILE A 459 8.27 3.29 -14.88
CA ILE A 459 9.21 3.76 -13.86
C ILE A 459 8.85 3.15 -12.52
N PHE A 460 9.71 2.31 -11.97
CA PHE A 460 9.37 1.63 -10.72
C PHE A 460 9.46 2.56 -9.51
N SER A 461 8.43 2.53 -8.66
CA SER A 461 8.41 3.23 -7.38
C SER A 461 9.23 2.48 -6.32
N ASN A 462 9.81 3.23 -5.38
CA ASN A 462 10.60 2.69 -4.28
C ASN A 462 10.04 3.11 -2.92
N ASN A 463 10.10 2.21 -1.95
CA ASN A 463 10.01 2.55 -0.53
C ASN A 463 11.38 3.04 -0.04
N GLY A 464 11.42 3.92 0.96
CA GLY A 464 12.68 4.36 1.54
C GLY A 464 12.56 5.18 2.83
N PRO A 465 13.62 5.18 3.67
CA PRO A 465 13.62 5.86 4.95
C PRO A 465 13.82 7.37 4.82
N MET A 466 13.22 8.11 5.75
CA MET A 466 13.38 9.54 5.98
C MET A 466 13.67 9.78 7.47
N SER A 467 14.66 10.62 7.79
CA SER A 467 14.98 10.98 9.17
C SER A 467 15.81 12.27 9.25
N ARG A 468 15.93 12.81 10.46
CA ARG A 468 16.84 13.92 10.79
C ARG A 468 18.30 13.49 10.93
N SER A 469 18.57 12.18 10.99
CA SER A 469 19.92 11.60 11.14
C SER A 469 20.23 10.67 9.99
N ILE A 470 21.41 10.85 9.39
CA ILE A 470 21.95 9.90 8.41
C ILE A 470 22.25 8.53 9.04
N GLU A 471 22.47 8.48 10.35
CA GLU A 471 22.78 7.24 11.06
C GLU A 471 21.50 6.43 11.31
N THR A 472 20.37 7.09 11.53
CA THR A 472 19.04 6.46 11.48
C THR A 472 18.78 5.82 10.11
N LEU A 473 19.16 6.47 9.00
CA LEU A 473 19.01 5.88 7.66
C LEU A 473 19.86 4.61 7.51
N LYS A 474 21.11 4.62 7.99
CA LYS A 474 21.98 3.43 7.98
C LYS A 474 21.42 2.32 8.85
N LEU A 475 20.92 2.64 10.05
CA LEU A 475 20.24 1.70 10.94
C LEU A 475 19.07 1.02 10.24
N TYR A 476 18.17 1.80 9.61
CA TYR A 476 17.05 1.26 8.85
C TYR A 476 17.52 0.33 7.72
N CYS A 477 18.50 0.77 6.93
CA CYS A 477 19.03 -0.05 5.83
C CYS A 477 19.61 -1.37 6.35
N ASN A 478 20.39 -1.34 7.42
CA ASN A 478 20.98 -2.53 8.01
C ASN A 478 19.91 -3.48 8.57
N ALA A 479 18.91 -2.94 9.26
CA ALA A 479 17.84 -3.72 9.87
C ALA A 479 16.96 -4.42 8.82
N VAL A 480 16.47 -3.68 7.82
CA VAL A 480 15.53 -4.20 6.81
C VAL A 480 16.20 -5.14 5.82
N LEU A 481 17.51 -4.98 5.58
CA LEU A 481 18.29 -5.83 4.66
C LEU A 481 19.10 -6.90 5.39
N SER A 482 18.75 -7.19 6.64
CA SER A 482 19.41 -8.23 7.42
C SER A 482 18.94 -9.62 7.01
N GLU A 483 19.81 -10.60 7.19
CA GLU A 483 19.50 -12.02 6.98
C GLU A 483 18.34 -12.50 7.87
N GLU A 484 18.16 -11.90 9.06
CA GLU A 484 17.09 -12.25 10.02
C GLU A 484 15.68 -12.08 9.43
N VAL A 485 15.49 -11.06 8.59
CA VAL A 485 14.20 -10.80 7.92
C VAL A 485 14.20 -11.20 6.46
N SER A 486 15.37 -11.29 5.82
CA SER A 486 15.54 -11.77 4.44
C SER A 486 14.42 -11.28 3.50
N PRO A 487 14.27 -9.96 3.28
CA PRO A 487 13.10 -9.38 2.59
C PRO A 487 12.84 -9.97 1.20
N TRP A 488 13.89 -10.43 0.53
CA TRP A 488 13.84 -11.10 -0.77
C TRP A 488 13.09 -12.45 -0.77
N THR A 489 12.82 -13.06 0.39
CA THR A 489 11.96 -14.24 0.49
C THR A 489 10.48 -13.90 0.62
N LEU A 490 10.14 -12.61 0.79
CA LEU A 490 8.78 -12.14 1.03
C LEU A 490 8.24 -11.28 -0.13
N ASP A 491 9.12 -10.75 -0.97
CA ASP A 491 8.74 -9.98 -2.16
C ASP A 491 9.56 -10.45 -3.37
N PRO A 492 8.93 -10.99 -4.44
CA PRO A 492 9.63 -11.48 -5.62
C PRO A 492 10.35 -10.38 -6.42
N LYS A 493 10.03 -9.11 -6.19
CA LYS A 493 10.73 -7.96 -6.80
C LYS A 493 11.90 -7.47 -5.93
N CYS A 494 12.09 -8.01 -4.72
CA CYS A 494 13.20 -7.64 -3.85
C CYS A 494 14.45 -8.48 -4.16
N LEU A 495 15.56 -7.80 -4.46
CA LEU A 495 16.84 -8.41 -4.79
C LEU A 495 17.51 -8.94 -3.52
N ALA A 496 18.05 -10.15 -3.59
CA ALA A 496 18.79 -10.79 -2.51
C ALA A 496 20.20 -10.19 -2.33
N VAL A 497 20.24 -8.92 -1.91
CA VAL A 497 21.48 -8.16 -1.70
C VAL A 497 21.49 -7.60 -0.27
N PRO A 498 22.20 -8.24 0.68
CA PRO A 498 22.27 -7.78 2.06
C PRO A 498 22.95 -6.41 2.16
N TRP A 499 22.78 -5.76 3.30
CA TRP A 499 23.49 -4.50 3.58
C TRP A 499 25.01 -4.71 3.59
N ARG A 500 25.73 -3.86 2.87
CA ARG A 500 27.20 -3.88 2.81
C ARG A 500 27.72 -2.62 3.49
N GLY A 501 28.20 -2.76 4.73
CA GLY A 501 28.69 -1.62 5.51
C GLY A 501 30.06 -1.09 5.06
N ASP A 502 30.85 -1.88 4.32
CA ASP A 502 32.21 -1.54 3.91
C ASP A 502 32.37 -1.63 2.38
N THR A 503 31.79 -0.66 1.66
CA THR A 503 31.80 -0.61 0.18
C THR A 503 32.93 0.23 -0.40
N ILE A 504 33.48 1.19 0.34
CA ILE A 504 34.56 2.06 -0.13
C ILE A 504 35.91 1.43 0.20
N LYS A 505 36.59 0.89 -0.82
CA LYS A 505 37.90 0.25 -0.69
C LYS A 505 38.94 0.82 -1.66
N PRO A 506 40.21 1.01 -1.22
CA PRO A 506 40.66 0.96 0.17
C PRO A 506 40.04 2.09 1.01
N LYS A 507 39.93 1.88 2.32
CA LYS A 507 39.40 2.89 3.24
C LYS A 507 40.23 4.18 3.15
N GLY A 508 39.56 5.32 3.16
CA GLY A 508 40.20 6.63 3.05
C GLY A 508 40.76 6.96 1.65
N ARG A 509 40.46 6.14 0.62
CA ARG A 509 40.85 6.53 -0.74
C ARG A 509 40.21 7.85 -1.15
N LYS A 510 40.90 8.57 -2.03
CA LYS A 510 40.36 9.74 -2.69
C LYS A 510 39.13 9.36 -3.51
N LEU A 511 37.97 9.93 -3.15
CA LEU A 511 36.72 9.77 -3.89
C LEU A 511 36.63 10.80 -5.01
N ARG A 512 35.90 10.46 -6.07
CA ARG A 512 35.72 11.30 -7.26
C ARG A 512 34.23 11.57 -7.51
N PHE A 513 33.83 12.83 -7.48
CA PHE A 513 32.43 13.23 -7.61
C PHE A 513 32.21 14.14 -8.83
N GLY A 514 31.24 13.77 -9.67
CA GLY A 514 30.65 14.71 -10.62
C GLY A 514 29.74 15.69 -9.89
N ILE A 515 29.74 16.97 -10.25
CA ILE A 515 28.81 17.96 -9.69
C ILE A 515 28.00 18.65 -10.79
N ILE A 516 26.69 18.68 -10.63
CA ILE A 516 25.75 19.45 -11.46
C ILE A 516 25.29 20.64 -10.61
N THR A 517 25.53 21.86 -11.08
CA THR A 517 25.26 23.08 -10.31
C THR A 517 24.04 23.85 -10.83
N ASP A 518 24.27 24.79 -11.74
CA ASP A 518 23.40 25.95 -11.95
C ASP A 518 22.05 25.60 -12.60
N ASN A 519 22.01 24.49 -13.33
CA ASN A 519 20.83 24.00 -14.02
C ASN A 519 20.93 22.50 -14.34
N ASP A 520 19.80 21.91 -14.70
CA ASP A 520 19.66 20.55 -15.23
C ASP A 520 19.57 20.51 -16.78
N GLY A 521 19.91 21.61 -17.46
CA GLY A 521 19.71 21.78 -18.90
C GLY A 521 18.43 22.50 -19.30
N GLU A 522 17.47 22.69 -18.38
CA GLU A 522 16.18 23.37 -18.67
C GLU A 522 15.81 24.40 -17.58
N TRP A 523 15.99 24.05 -16.32
CA TRP A 523 15.64 24.84 -15.14
C TRP A 523 16.89 25.29 -14.39
N SER A 524 16.95 26.59 -14.08
CA SER A 524 17.99 27.14 -13.21
C SER A 524 17.60 27.03 -11.73
N VAL A 525 18.59 26.89 -10.85
CA VAL A 525 18.36 26.80 -9.40
C VAL A 525 18.47 28.16 -8.70
N HIS A 526 17.79 28.31 -7.56
CA HIS A 526 17.85 29.51 -6.73
C HIS A 526 19.27 29.75 -6.16
N PRO A 527 19.70 31.02 -5.97
CA PRO A 527 21.02 31.34 -5.43
C PRO A 527 21.40 30.65 -4.11
N PRO A 528 20.50 30.48 -3.11
CA PRO A 528 20.83 29.76 -1.89
C PRO A 528 21.20 28.29 -2.11
N ILE A 529 20.67 27.65 -3.16
CA ILE A 529 20.98 26.24 -3.51
C ILE A 529 22.37 26.17 -4.12
N ASN A 530 22.67 27.05 -5.07
CA ASN A 530 24.01 27.17 -5.65
C ASN A 530 25.07 27.43 -4.58
N ARG A 531 24.77 28.29 -3.60
CA ARG A 531 25.65 28.48 -2.45
C ARG A 531 25.84 27.19 -1.64
N GLY A 532 24.79 26.41 -1.41
CA GLY A 532 24.87 25.11 -0.73
C GLY A 532 25.77 24.11 -1.46
N LEU A 533 25.65 24.02 -2.79
CA LEU A 533 26.52 23.19 -3.63
C LEU A 533 27.98 23.63 -3.56
N ALA A 534 28.25 24.94 -3.59
CA ALA A 534 29.60 25.47 -3.48
C ALA A 534 30.23 25.14 -2.11
N ILE A 535 29.44 25.20 -1.03
CA ILE A 535 29.88 24.78 0.31
C ILE A 535 30.22 23.28 0.32
N ALA A 536 29.35 22.43 -0.24
CA ALA A 536 29.58 20.99 -0.32
C ALA A 536 30.82 20.64 -1.15
N LYS A 537 31.00 21.26 -2.32
CA LYS A 537 32.19 21.12 -3.16
C LYS A 537 33.46 21.47 -2.39
N LYS A 538 33.50 22.64 -1.77
CA LYS A 538 34.65 23.10 -0.98
C LYS A 538 34.97 22.15 0.18
N ALA A 539 33.95 21.64 0.86
CA ALA A 539 34.14 20.68 1.96
C ALA A 539 34.74 19.35 1.49
N LEU A 540 34.27 18.82 0.35
CA LEU A 540 34.80 17.58 -0.24
C LEU A 540 36.24 17.76 -0.74
N GLU A 541 36.54 18.88 -1.39
CA GLU A 541 37.91 19.21 -1.83
C GLU A 541 38.86 19.37 -0.64
N ALA A 542 38.41 20.04 0.43
CA ALA A 542 39.18 20.16 1.67
C ALA A 542 39.42 18.81 2.37
N ALA A 543 38.51 17.85 2.21
CA ALA A 543 38.66 16.46 2.67
C ALA A 543 39.56 15.60 1.74
N GLY A 544 40.13 16.19 0.68
CA GLY A 544 41.04 15.52 -0.25
C GLY A 544 40.36 14.78 -1.41
N HIS A 545 39.05 14.95 -1.59
CA HIS A 545 38.30 14.36 -2.70
C HIS A 545 38.42 15.19 -4.00
N GLU A 546 38.17 14.57 -5.15
CA GLU A 546 38.07 15.25 -6.43
C GLU A 546 36.60 15.58 -6.72
N VAL A 547 36.32 16.83 -7.08
CA VAL A 547 35.00 17.26 -7.53
C VAL A 547 35.16 17.94 -8.89
N PHE A 548 34.46 17.45 -9.91
CA PHE A 548 34.55 17.95 -11.28
C PHE A 548 33.17 18.15 -11.89
N ASP A 549 33.06 19.07 -12.85
CA ASP A 549 31.78 19.43 -13.44
C ASP A 549 31.18 18.24 -14.21
N TRP A 550 29.91 17.95 -13.96
CA TRP A 550 29.15 16.92 -14.65
C TRP A 550 28.01 17.58 -15.42
N LYS A 551 27.91 17.29 -16.72
CA LYS A 551 26.88 17.89 -17.56
C LYS A 551 25.55 17.15 -17.42
N PRO A 552 24.40 17.84 -17.30
CA PRO A 552 23.08 17.23 -17.22
C PRO A 552 22.58 16.80 -18.62
N THR A 553 23.41 16.08 -19.37
CA THR A 553 23.09 15.68 -20.75
C THR A 553 21.90 14.72 -20.76
N ASP A 554 20.91 15.03 -21.59
CA ASP A 554 19.62 14.33 -21.76
C ASP A 554 18.66 14.38 -20.54
N HIS A 555 18.97 15.17 -19.51
CA HIS A 555 18.11 15.28 -18.31
C HIS A 555 16.70 15.83 -18.62
N PRO A 556 16.55 16.90 -19.44
CA PRO A 556 15.24 17.40 -19.82
C PRO A 556 14.41 16.34 -20.58
N GLU A 557 15.01 15.67 -21.55
CA GLU A 557 14.35 14.65 -22.38
C GLU A 557 13.92 13.43 -21.55
N MET A 558 14.76 12.97 -20.61
CA MET A 558 14.39 11.90 -19.67
C MET A 558 13.17 12.28 -18.82
N THR A 559 13.14 13.53 -18.35
CA THR A 559 12.04 14.01 -17.49
C THR A 559 10.76 14.23 -18.29
N GLN A 560 10.86 14.69 -19.53
CA GLN A 560 9.73 14.79 -20.45
C GLN A 560 9.12 13.42 -20.74
N GLU A 561 9.95 12.40 -20.99
CA GLU A 561 9.50 11.00 -21.15
C GLU A 561 8.75 10.52 -19.90
N MET A 562 9.37 10.68 -18.73
CA MET A 562 8.74 10.33 -17.45
C MET A 562 7.37 10.98 -17.28
N ASN A 563 7.27 12.30 -17.46
CA ASN A 563 6.02 13.02 -17.29
C ASN A 563 4.97 12.57 -18.31
N ALA A 564 5.35 12.35 -19.57
CA ALA A 564 4.45 11.78 -20.57
C ALA A 564 3.90 10.41 -20.12
N SER A 565 4.77 9.53 -19.61
CA SER A 565 4.36 8.22 -19.10
C SER A 565 3.36 8.31 -17.94
N PHE A 566 3.57 9.21 -16.99
CA PHE A 566 2.67 9.37 -15.86
C PHE A 566 1.33 9.95 -16.28
N HIS A 567 1.31 10.95 -17.16
CA HIS A 567 0.06 11.52 -17.62
C HIS A 567 -0.78 10.51 -18.41
N THR A 568 -0.15 9.71 -19.27
CA THR A 568 -0.87 8.69 -20.05
C THR A 568 -1.29 7.49 -19.20
N LEU A 569 -0.36 6.83 -18.51
CA LEU A 569 -0.65 5.63 -17.72
C LEU A 569 -1.49 5.96 -16.47
N GLY A 570 -1.22 7.11 -15.85
CA GLY A 570 -1.92 7.57 -14.65
C GLY A 570 -3.27 8.22 -14.94
N GLY A 571 -3.43 8.87 -16.10
CA GLY A 571 -4.71 9.46 -16.50
C GLY A 571 -5.85 8.43 -16.44
N ALA A 572 -5.68 7.29 -17.13
CA ALA A 572 -6.65 6.20 -17.12
C ALA A 572 -6.88 5.60 -15.72
N ALA A 573 -5.78 5.32 -15.01
CA ALA A 573 -5.82 4.62 -13.72
C ALA A 573 -6.45 5.44 -12.59
N ILE A 574 -6.28 6.76 -12.62
CA ILE A 574 -6.69 7.66 -11.53
C ILE A 574 -8.06 8.27 -11.81
N LEU A 575 -8.29 8.80 -13.02
CA LEU A 575 -9.46 9.63 -13.29
C LEU A 575 -10.76 8.81 -13.23
N SER A 576 -10.72 7.57 -13.70
CA SER A 576 -11.84 6.62 -13.61
C SER A 576 -12.27 6.33 -12.16
N LEU A 577 -11.34 6.43 -11.19
CA LEU A 577 -11.64 6.26 -9.77
C LEU A 577 -12.20 7.54 -9.13
N THR A 578 -11.69 8.71 -9.53
CA THR A 578 -12.19 9.99 -9.02
C THR A 578 -13.59 10.30 -9.54
N GLU A 579 -13.91 9.93 -10.79
CA GLU A 579 -15.23 10.13 -11.40
C GLU A 579 -16.35 9.38 -10.65
N GLN A 580 -16.06 8.21 -10.05
CA GLN A 580 -17.04 7.41 -9.28
C GLN A 580 -17.64 8.16 -8.08
N HIS A 581 -16.94 9.18 -7.58
CA HIS A 581 -17.34 9.99 -6.43
C HIS A 581 -17.51 11.47 -6.77
N GLU A 582 -17.53 11.82 -8.06
CA GLU A 582 -17.52 13.21 -8.53
C GLU A 582 -16.37 14.03 -7.91
N GLU A 583 -15.22 13.39 -7.64
CA GLU A 583 -14.07 14.02 -7.01
C GLU A 583 -13.30 14.88 -8.04
N PRO A 584 -13.21 16.20 -7.87
CA PRO A 584 -12.52 17.06 -8.83
C PRO A 584 -11.00 16.94 -8.67
N VAL A 585 -10.30 16.87 -9.80
CA VAL A 585 -8.84 17.01 -9.83
C VAL A 585 -8.42 18.46 -10.05
N PHE A 586 -7.27 18.84 -9.51
CA PHE A 586 -6.76 20.22 -9.49
C PHE A 586 -5.22 20.27 -9.55
N GLY A 587 -4.65 21.47 -9.70
CA GLY A 587 -3.20 21.66 -9.75
C GLY A 587 -2.53 20.84 -10.86
N SER A 588 -1.42 20.18 -10.54
CA SER A 588 -0.68 19.36 -11.51
C SER A 588 -1.46 18.12 -11.99
N MET A 589 -2.55 17.72 -11.31
CA MET A 589 -3.42 16.65 -11.79
C MET A 589 -4.20 17.03 -13.05
N LYS A 590 -4.30 18.32 -13.41
CA LYS A 590 -4.96 18.76 -14.65
C LYS A 590 -4.28 18.19 -15.91
N ALA A 591 -2.97 18.00 -15.90
CA ALA A 591 -2.27 17.37 -17.03
C ALA A 591 -2.70 15.89 -17.24
N TYR A 592 -3.03 15.18 -16.16
CA TYR A 592 -3.57 13.81 -16.22
C TYR A 592 -5.00 13.83 -16.77
N GLU A 593 -5.84 14.77 -16.31
CA GLU A 593 -7.21 14.96 -16.81
C GLU A 593 -7.23 15.29 -18.31
N ASP A 594 -6.39 16.22 -18.75
CA ASP A 594 -6.30 16.62 -20.15
C ASP A 594 -5.86 15.46 -21.04
N THR A 595 -4.95 14.61 -20.54
CA THR A 595 -4.50 13.42 -21.27
C THR A 595 -5.60 12.37 -21.33
N TYR A 596 -6.30 12.13 -20.22
CA TYR A 596 -7.44 11.22 -20.15
C TYR A 596 -8.57 11.60 -21.12
N LYS A 597 -8.86 12.91 -21.29
CA LYS A 597 -9.89 13.42 -22.20
C LYS A 597 -9.52 13.37 -23.69
N LYS A 598 -8.22 13.27 -24.03
CA LYS A 598 -7.73 13.39 -25.42
C LYS A 598 -7.76 12.10 -26.25
N GLY A 599 -8.07 10.93 -25.69
CA GLY A 599 -8.24 9.69 -26.47
C GLY A 599 -8.57 8.48 -25.60
N GLU A 600 -9.43 7.58 -26.10
CA GLU A 600 -9.94 6.31 -25.50
C GLU A 600 -9.56 6.08 -24.02
N HIS A 601 -10.05 6.93 -23.11
CA HIS A 601 -9.82 6.82 -21.67
C HIS A 601 -8.35 6.65 -21.24
N GLY A 602 -7.40 7.19 -22.00
CA GLY A 602 -5.97 7.16 -21.67
C GLY A 602 -5.26 5.82 -21.92
N SER A 603 -5.74 4.96 -22.82
CA SER A 603 -5.04 3.71 -23.13
C SER A 603 -3.75 3.94 -23.94
N LEU A 604 -2.60 3.60 -23.34
CA LEU A 604 -1.31 3.55 -24.03
C LEU A 604 -1.26 2.25 -24.85
N GLY A 605 -1.33 2.35 -26.17
CA GLY A 605 -1.19 1.18 -27.04
C GLY A 605 0.15 0.46 -26.81
N PRO A 606 0.21 -0.88 -26.93
CA PRO A 606 1.41 -1.67 -26.63
C PRO A 606 2.63 -1.25 -27.48
N THR A 607 2.40 -0.76 -28.70
CA THR A 607 3.46 -0.21 -29.57
C THR A 607 4.11 1.03 -28.96
N GLN A 608 3.32 2.00 -28.52
CA GLN A 608 3.82 3.24 -27.94
C GLN A 608 4.55 2.95 -26.62
N LEU A 609 3.99 2.08 -25.75
CA LEU A 609 4.67 1.65 -24.54
C LEU A 609 6.03 1.01 -24.82
N ARG A 610 6.10 0.11 -25.81
CA ARG A 610 7.35 -0.54 -26.22
C ARG A 610 8.39 0.47 -26.71
N GLU A 611 7.98 1.48 -27.47
CA GLU A 611 8.86 2.55 -27.95
C GLU A 611 9.36 3.42 -26.79
N MET A 612 8.48 3.78 -25.85
CA MET A 612 8.86 4.51 -24.64
C MET A 612 9.90 3.72 -23.84
N ILE A 613 9.66 2.43 -23.60
CA ILE A 613 10.60 1.54 -22.91
C ILE A 613 11.94 1.48 -23.66
N THR A 614 11.91 1.41 -24.99
CA THR A 614 13.12 1.40 -25.82
C THR A 614 13.94 2.68 -25.63
N ARG A 615 13.29 3.85 -25.62
CA ARG A 615 13.96 5.14 -25.35
C ARG A 615 14.50 5.24 -23.94
N ARG A 616 13.71 4.86 -22.92
CA ARG A 616 14.15 4.79 -21.51
C ARG A 616 15.41 3.94 -21.36
N ASN A 617 15.44 2.75 -21.97
CA ASN A 617 16.58 1.85 -21.92
C ASN A 617 17.82 2.45 -22.64
N ALA A 618 17.61 3.16 -23.75
CA ALA A 618 18.67 3.88 -24.44
C ALA A 618 19.28 4.98 -23.57
N PHE A 619 18.46 5.77 -22.86
CA PHE A 619 18.92 6.75 -21.87
C PHE A 619 19.76 6.09 -20.76
N GLN A 620 19.28 4.98 -20.20
CA GLN A 620 20.01 4.22 -19.17
C GLN A 620 21.39 3.76 -19.67
N LYS A 621 21.45 3.19 -20.88
CA LYS A 621 22.71 2.72 -21.48
C LYS A 621 23.67 3.88 -21.75
N ALA A 622 23.18 4.96 -22.35
CA ALA A 622 23.99 6.14 -22.63
C ALA A 622 24.56 6.76 -21.34
N TYR A 623 23.75 6.84 -20.28
CA TYR A 623 24.22 7.34 -18.99
C TYR A 623 25.29 6.45 -18.36
N LEU A 624 25.13 5.12 -18.44
CA LEU A 624 26.12 4.16 -17.97
C LEU A 624 27.42 4.26 -18.76
N ASP A 625 27.35 4.43 -20.08
CA ASP A 625 28.54 4.59 -20.92
C ASP A 625 29.31 5.87 -20.57
N ARG A 626 28.61 6.97 -20.33
CA ARG A 626 29.23 8.21 -19.83
C ARG A 626 29.84 8.02 -18.43
N TRP A 627 29.16 7.29 -17.54
CA TRP A 627 29.71 6.96 -16.23
C TRP A 627 31.01 6.15 -16.36
N ASN A 628 31.02 5.12 -17.21
CA ASN A 628 32.20 4.28 -17.46
C ASN A 628 33.34 5.06 -18.11
N ALA A 629 33.02 6.02 -18.98
CA ALA A 629 34.00 6.91 -19.60
C ALA A 629 34.71 7.86 -18.62
N THR A 630 34.25 7.97 -17.37
CA THR A 630 34.97 8.72 -16.31
C THR A 630 36.19 8.01 -15.74
N ALA A 631 36.41 6.75 -16.14
CA ALA A 631 37.54 5.94 -15.68
C ALA A 631 38.86 6.71 -15.82
N LYS A 632 39.54 6.91 -14.70
CA LYS A 632 40.88 7.50 -14.62
C LYS A 632 41.73 6.60 -13.74
N ASP A 633 42.89 6.16 -14.25
CA ASP A 633 43.79 5.24 -13.54
C ASP A 633 43.08 3.97 -13.03
N GLY A 634 42.15 3.44 -13.84
CA GLY A 634 41.35 2.25 -13.51
C GLY A 634 40.21 2.49 -12.51
N GLN A 635 39.95 3.72 -12.06
CA GLN A 635 38.88 4.05 -11.13
C GLN A 635 37.78 4.90 -11.79
N LEU A 636 36.54 4.42 -11.71
CA LEU A 636 35.34 5.17 -12.07
C LEU A 636 35.10 6.33 -11.10
N MET A 637 34.24 7.29 -11.48
CA MET A 637 33.67 8.21 -10.48
C MET A 637 32.81 7.45 -9.45
N ASP A 638 32.69 8.02 -8.25
CA ASP A 638 32.01 7.42 -7.10
C ASP A 638 30.59 7.92 -6.89
N GLY A 639 30.30 9.15 -7.31
CA GLY A 639 29.01 9.77 -7.08
C GLY A 639 28.77 10.99 -7.96
N ILE A 640 27.51 11.40 -8.01
CA ILE A 640 27.09 12.68 -8.59
C ILE A 640 26.41 13.48 -7.49
N ILE A 641 26.75 14.75 -7.41
CA ILE A 641 26.14 15.74 -6.51
C ILE A 641 25.28 16.65 -7.37
N MET A 642 24.01 16.81 -7.01
CA MET A 642 23.04 17.61 -7.74
C MET A 642 22.03 18.19 -6.74
N PRO A 643 21.43 19.36 -7.01
CA PRO A 643 20.23 19.82 -6.32
C PRO A 643 19.11 18.78 -6.40
N ALA A 644 18.22 18.78 -5.42
CA ALA A 644 17.00 17.96 -5.44
C ALA A 644 15.75 18.76 -5.86
N SER A 645 15.88 20.06 -6.07
CA SER A 645 14.82 20.97 -6.51
C SER A 645 15.45 22.25 -7.07
N PRO A 646 14.77 22.97 -7.99
CA PRO A 646 15.27 24.27 -8.45
C PRO A 646 15.09 25.38 -7.41
N TRP A 647 14.31 25.14 -6.36
CA TRP A 647 13.95 26.15 -5.37
C TRP A 647 14.00 25.61 -3.94
N THR A 648 14.18 26.53 -2.99
CA THR A 648 13.86 26.27 -1.58
C THR A 648 12.36 26.01 -1.43
N ALA A 649 11.92 25.49 -0.28
CA ALA A 649 10.49 25.28 0.00
C ALA A 649 9.64 26.49 -0.47
N PRO A 650 8.85 26.34 -1.54
CA PRO A 650 8.18 27.47 -2.17
C PRO A 650 6.90 27.81 -1.40
N ARG A 651 6.27 28.94 -1.73
CA ARG A 651 4.96 29.27 -1.17
C ARG A 651 3.92 28.21 -1.52
N LEU A 652 2.95 28.00 -0.63
CA LEU A 652 1.83 27.11 -0.90
C LEU A 652 1.14 27.46 -2.22
N GLY A 653 0.78 26.43 -2.98
CA GLY A 653 0.15 26.52 -4.30
C GLY A 653 1.08 26.86 -5.47
N PHE A 654 2.37 27.13 -5.21
CA PHE A 654 3.33 27.37 -6.30
C PHE A 654 3.56 26.09 -7.11
N THR A 655 3.83 24.98 -6.44
CA THR A 655 4.10 23.67 -7.06
C THR A 655 2.88 23.01 -7.67
N GLN A 656 1.67 23.47 -7.33
CA GLN A 656 0.44 23.12 -8.04
C GLN A 656 0.38 23.70 -9.46
N LYS A 657 1.06 24.83 -9.70
CA LYS A 657 1.11 25.51 -11.01
C LYS A 657 2.38 25.20 -11.79
N VAL A 658 3.49 25.04 -11.07
CA VAL A 658 4.82 24.76 -11.63
C VAL A 658 5.29 23.41 -11.13
N PHE A 659 5.11 22.39 -11.97
CA PHE A 659 5.57 21.03 -11.68
C PHE A 659 6.96 20.84 -12.28
N CYS A 660 7.99 20.71 -11.44
CA CYS A 660 9.37 20.45 -11.87
C CYS A 660 10.00 19.36 -11.00
N VAL A 661 10.10 18.18 -11.57
CA VAL A 661 10.75 17.01 -10.95
C VAL A 661 12.09 16.71 -11.60
N ASN A 662 12.61 17.56 -12.49
CA ASN A 662 13.76 17.22 -13.32
C ASN A 662 15.01 16.84 -12.51
N PHE A 663 15.25 17.52 -11.40
CA PHE A 663 16.36 17.28 -10.48
C PHE A 663 16.29 15.94 -9.74
N THR A 664 15.11 15.30 -9.70
CA THR A 664 14.88 14.04 -8.99
C THR A 664 14.46 12.89 -9.92
N GLY A 665 13.57 13.18 -10.86
CA GLY A 665 12.93 12.25 -11.79
C GLY A 665 13.90 11.55 -12.72
N VAL A 666 14.95 12.25 -13.18
CA VAL A 666 16.02 11.65 -13.98
C VAL A 666 16.60 10.40 -13.31
N TRP A 667 16.73 10.41 -11.99
CA TRP A 667 17.27 9.28 -11.22
C TRP A 667 16.26 8.14 -11.02
N ASN A 668 14.97 8.38 -11.25
CA ASN A 668 13.95 7.34 -11.32
C ASN A 668 13.92 6.70 -12.71
N VAL A 669 14.01 7.50 -13.78
CA VAL A 669 14.17 7.03 -15.16
C VAL A 669 15.38 6.12 -15.29
N LEU A 670 16.50 6.53 -14.70
CA LEU A 670 17.73 5.75 -14.69
C LEU A 670 17.64 4.49 -13.80
N GLY A 671 16.72 4.44 -12.83
CA GLY A 671 16.47 3.30 -11.95
C GLY A 671 17.66 2.82 -11.11
N LYS A 672 18.72 3.63 -11.05
CA LYS A 672 20.13 3.21 -11.16
C LYS A 672 20.45 1.76 -10.77
N TYR A 673 20.55 0.92 -11.79
CA TYR A 673 21.25 -0.36 -11.81
C TYR A 673 22.71 -0.12 -12.23
N ASN A 674 23.63 -0.20 -11.25
CA ASN A 674 24.94 -0.84 -11.34
C ASN A 674 25.69 -0.55 -10.03
N GLY A 675 26.06 -1.63 -9.35
CA GLY A 675 26.85 -1.64 -8.12
C GLY A 675 28.29 -2.02 -8.36
#